data_AF-D9WD54-F1
#
_entry.id   AF-D9WD54-F1
#
_cell.length_a   1.000
_cell.length_b   1.000
_cell.length_c   1.000
_cell.angle_alpha   90.00
_cell.angle_beta   90.00
_cell.angle_gamma   90.00
#
_symmetry.space_group_name_H-M   'P 1'
#
loop_
_entity.id
_entity.type
_entity.pdbx_description
1 polymer ?
#
loop_
_entity_poly.entity_id
_entity_poly.type
_entity_poly.pdbx_seq_one_letter_code
_entity_poly.pdbx_strand_id
1 'polypeptide(L)'
;MGKPVAGGPSRGWPTVRVIAPAAGIGGYPGRRAGGHTVLMGAQKTIPPLIHQTWKDADLPPAWQKWAESWRLHHPGWGYRLWTDADNRAFLQDHYPWFLPVYDGYPEPIMRADAIRYFLLDHFGGLYVDLDFECLKPVSGLLDGRELVLGCEPEVHTRLLLARQRGFARIVGNAFIASRPGHPLWGHVHRRLVGAHKLPGTLDTTGPFFLTRAVDSAPEPESITVVGPEALYPEVSPYATELFGPQEADYDRAYAVHHWSGSWACDTATAPRGSAGRRLPFWASQELQPIADGLLNLEAQRRRWAAGAPAPTVSCLMVTKDRSATARRAIRCFTAQTYPNLELVVLEDGTDDVLERHIRELGDPRIRHHRLPPERRTLGELRNEAVDRATGAYVCQWDDDDLYDPERVETQMAAILALGADACFLARERLWWPARRKLAVSCARVWEGSMVCAKDRLPRYPAERRGEDTPVAEGLVRGCRVVSVDAPALYTYVCHGNNTFDESHFAEHFEVATQVWAEPGPYAEQLLAMATRLPLEPGDIAHAETVETAADAARTDERNPRPVAEPAVAPASERPPVLVLTPLKDAAAFLPGYLDRLRTLDYPREAISLGLLEGDSRDETPELLRQVLPGLEAEFRRVTLVHRDFGLQLAGPRWEQGVQRRRRSVLAKVRNHLLARALADEEWVLWLDVDVTGYPADLVQRLLGARKDIVVPHCATAPGGPTYDLNTFVLKPGAGTLDWDRWLRDGILQPPRGFGRTYLEELRGRGRGLVRVDSVGGTALLVRAELHRDGLTFPSFPYRQFIETEGLAAMALDMGTACWALPDLEVVHPHHGAPRPEPATLAVTHSE
;
A
#
# COMPACT_ATOMS: atom_id res chain seq x y z
N MET A 1 46.15 55.46 -4.45
CA MET A 1 44.68 55.38 -4.41
C MET A 1 44.32 53.97 -3.98
N GLY A 2 43.59 53.64 -2.92
CA GLY A 2 43.03 54.38 -1.81
C GLY A 2 42.57 53.33 -0.78
N LYS A 3 43.11 53.46 0.45
CA LYS A 3 42.71 52.96 1.79
C LYS A 3 42.31 51.47 2.06
N PRO A 4 42.82 50.90 3.17
CA PRO A 4 42.45 49.59 3.73
C PRO A 4 41.30 49.68 4.75
N VAL A 5 40.64 48.56 5.05
CA VAL A 5 39.79 48.39 6.24
C VAL A 5 40.25 47.17 7.03
N ALA A 6 40.42 47.38 8.33
CA ALA A 6 40.97 46.48 9.32
C ALA A 6 39.88 45.75 10.12
N GLY A 7 40.23 44.57 10.65
CA GLY A 7 39.91 44.20 12.04
C GLY A 7 38.87 43.10 12.27
N GLY A 8 39.30 42.01 12.91
CA GLY A 8 38.41 41.08 13.64
C GLY A 8 39.03 39.70 13.90
N PRO A 9 39.30 39.30 15.16
CA PRO A 9 40.05 38.09 15.49
C PRO A 9 39.18 36.82 15.40
N SER A 10 39.77 35.73 14.89
CA SER A 10 39.21 34.39 14.97
C SER A 10 39.12 33.95 16.44
N ARG A 11 37.90 33.97 17.00
CA ARG A 11 37.62 33.24 18.25
C ARG A 11 37.53 31.76 17.90
N GLY A 12 38.62 31.04 18.17
CA GLY A 12 38.62 29.59 18.23
C GLY A 12 37.58 29.12 19.25
N TRP A 13 36.78 28.13 18.84
CA TRP A 13 35.78 27.49 19.68
C TRP A 13 36.47 26.65 20.77
N PRO A 14 36.05 26.72 22.04
CA PRO A 14 36.68 25.96 23.10
C PRO A 14 36.41 24.46 22.93
N THR A 15 37.49 23.70 23.09
CA THR A 15 37.57 22.25 22.98
C THR A 15 36.62 21.56 23.97
N VAL A 16 35.93 20.52 23.49
CA VAL A 16 35.07 19.62 24.27
C VAL A 16 35.87 19.03 25.45
N ARG A 17 35.51 19.37 26.69
CA ARG A 17 35.96 18.60 27.86
C ARG A 17 35.10 17.34 27.96
N VAL A 18 35.57 16.26 27.34
CA VAL A 18 35.22 14.89 27.74
C VAL A 18 35.73 14.72 29.17
N ILE A 19 34.83 14.53 30.13
CA ILE A 19 35.24 14.12 31.47
C ILE A 19 35.66 12.65 31.35
N ALA A 20 36.97 12.40 31.41
CA ALA A 20 37.54 11.06 31.51
C ALA A 20 36.97 10.32 32.73
N PRO A 21 36.87 8.98 32.69
CA PRO A 21 36.35 8.21 33.81
C PRO A 21 37.23 8.44 35.03
N ALA A 22 36.63 8.85 36.14
CA ALA A 22 37.33 8.93 37.41
C ALA A 22 37.83 7.53 37.77
N ALA A 23 39.14 7.34 37.72
CA ALA A 23 39.82 6.17 38.25
C ALA A 23 39.65 6.14 39.77
N GLY A 24 39.21 4.99 40.30
CA GLY A 24 39.47 4.57 41.66
C GLY A 24 38.39 4.90 42.70
N ILE A 25 37.41 4.01 42.83
CA ILE A 25 36.94 3.59 44.16
C ILE A 25 37.06 2.06 44.18
N GLY A 26 37.80 1.58 45.18
CA GLY A 26 38.40 0.25 45.23
C GLY A 26 37.45 -0.94 45.37
N GLY A 27 38.08 -2.12 45.27
CA GLY A 27 37.51 -3.45 45.14
C GLY A 27 36.26 -3.78 45.96
N TYR A 28 35.34 -4.47 45.32
CA TYR A 28 34.31 -5.28 45.97
C TYR A 28 34.82 -6.72 46.15
N PRO A 29 34.88 -7.25 47.39
CA PRO A 29 35.10 -8.67 47.61
C PRO A 29 33.81 -9.45 47.28
N GLY A 30 33.99 -10.72 46.91
CA GLY A 30 32.98 -11.59 46.32
C GLY A 30 31.64 -11.69 47.05
N ARG A 31 30.60 -11.94 46.25
CA ARG A 31 29.24 -12.28 46.69
C ARG A 31 29.28 -13.46 47.68
N ARG A 32 28.85 -13.20 48.91
CA ARG A 32 28.05 -14.15 49.69
C ARG A 32 26.71 -13.50 50.02
N ALA A 33 25.69 -14.34 49.98
CA ALA A 33 24.29 -14.03 50.22
C ALA A 33 24.07 -13.40 51.62
N GLY A 34 23.16 -12.42 51.67
CA GLY A 34 22.69 -11.81 52.91
C GLY A 34 22.30 -10.36 52.67
N GLY A 35 21.00 -10.07 52.77
CA GLY A 35 20.44 -8.77 52.45
C GLY A 35 20.95 -7.63 53.33
N HIS A 36 21.29 -6.51 52.70
CA HIS A 36 21.24 -5.19 53.31
C HIS A 36 20.86 -4.17 52.24
N THR A 37 19.65 -3.65 52.36
CA THR A 37 19.13 -2.47 51.66
C THR A 37 20.06 -1.29 51.94
N VAL A 38 20.82 -0.85 50.94
CA VAL A 38 21.46 0.47 51.00
C VAL A 38 20.37 1.49 50.74
N LEU A 39 19.89 2.11 51.82
CA LEU A 39 19.04 3.29 51.79
C LEU A 39 19.85 4.45 51.19
N MET A 40 19.78 4.64 49.87
CA MET A 40 19.90 5.97 49.29
C MET A 40 18.70 6.76 49.80
N GLY A 41 18.94 7.83 50.58
CA GLY A 41 17.88 8.69 51.08
C GLY A 41 16.96 9.11 49.93
N ALA A 42 15.65 8.98 50.12
CA ALA A 42 14.65 9.23 49.09
C ALA A 42 14.73 10.69 48.62
N GLN A 43 15.51 10.94 47.56
CA GLN A 43 15.56 12.22 46.90
C GLN A 43 14.21 12.43 46.24
N LYS A 44 13.34 13.22 46.88
CA LYS A 44 11.95 13.45 46.44
C LYS A 44 11.83 14.39 45.24
N THR A 45 12.94 14.91 44.73
CA THR A 45 12.96 15.93 43.67
C THR A 45 13.73 15.44 42.45
N ILE A 46 13.34 15.93 41.28
CA ILE A 46 14.02 15.65 40.01
C ILE A 46 15.41 16.32 40.03
N PRO A 47 16.52 15.57 39.91
CA PRO A 47 17.86 16.14 39.85
C PRO A 47 18.08 17.08 38.64
N PRO A 48 18.93 18.12 38.75
CA PRO A 48 19.29 19.00 37.63
C PRO A 48 20.32 18.32 36.72
N LEU A 49 19.90 17.28 36.01
CA LEU A 49 20.73 16.44 35.14
C LEU A 49 19.98 16.15 33.83
N ILE A 50 20.63 16.34 32.69
CA ILE A 50 20.07 16.10 31.36
C ILE A 50 20.75 14.89 30.71
N HIS A 51 19.93 14.01 30.15
CA HIS A 51 20.32 12.82 29.41
C HIS A 51 19.82 12.89 27.98
N GLN A 52 20.72 12.65 27.02
CA GLN A 52 20.37 12.39 25.63
C GLN A 52 21.16 11.16 25.16
N THR A 53 20.66 10.43 24.17
CA THR A 53 21.35 9.26 23.62
C THR A 53 21.61 9.42 22.14
N TRP A 54 22.75 8.92 21.68
CA TRP A 54 23.06 8.78 20.26
C TRP A 54 23.89 7.52 20.02
N LYS A 55 24.04 7.11 18.76
CA LYS A 55 24.89 5.98 18.40
C LYS A 55 26.34 6.18 18.85
N ASP A 56 26.86 7.39 18.73
CA ASP A 56 28.25 7.78 18.98
C ASP A 56 28.34 9.26 19.43
N ALA A 57 29.55 9.81 19.52
CA ALA A 57 29.76 11.20 19.93
C ALA A 57 29.53 12.22 18.80
N ASP A 58 29.36 11.77 17.54
CA ASP A 58 29.31 12.62 16.36
C ASP A 58 27.86 12.92 15.98
N LEU A 59 27.34 14.04 16.50
CA LEU A 59 25.98 14.49 16.23
C LEU A 59 25.86 15.16 14.84
N PRO A 60 24.77 14.93 14.09
CA PRO A 60 24.44 15.74 12.92
C PRO A 60 24.35 17.23 13.29
N PRO A 61 24.87 18.17 12.46
CA PRO A 61 24.88 19.60 12.79
C PRO A 61 23.50 20.19 13.14
N ALA A 62 22.44 19.73 12.46
CA ALA A 62 21.06 20.16 12.74
C ALA A 62 20.61 19.77 14.17
N TRP A 63 20.99 18.58 14.63
CA TRP A 63 20.58 18.04 15.93
C TRP A 63 21.49 18.52 17.06
N GLN A 64 22.75 18.83 16.73
CA GLN A 64 23.66 19.49 17.66
C GLN A 64 23.10 20.83 18.15
N LYS A 65 22.51 21.64 17.25
CA LYS A 65 21.86 22.91 17.62
C LYS A 65 20.76 22.70 18.67
N TRP A 66 19.90 21.71 18.47
CA TRP A 66 18.79 21.41 19.38
C TRP A 66 19.30 20.85 20.72
N ALA A 67 20.25 19.92 20.70
CA ALA A 67 20.91 19.44 21.92
C ALA A 67 21.59 20.58 22.72
N GLU A 68 22.24 21.52 22.04
CA GLU A 68 22.89 22.68 22.67
C GLU A 68 21.88 23.65 23.30
N SER A 69 20.67 23.77 22.77
CA SER A 69 19.61 24.63 23.34
C SER A 69 19.29 24.24 24.79
N TRP A 70 19.28 22.94 25.11
CA TRP A 70 19.05 22.46 26.48
C TRP A 70 20.13 22.93 27.45
N ARG A 71 21.39 22.90 27.01
CA ARG A 71 22.53 23.36 27.81
C ARG A 71 22.54 24.88 27.96
N LEU A 72 22.14 25.61 26.93
CA LEU A 72 22.03 27.07 26.95
C LEU A 72 20.99 27.55 27.97
N HIS A 73 19.83 26.91 28.00
CA HIS A 73 18.75 27.26 28.93
C HIS A 73 18.96 26.72 30.36
N HIS A 74 19.93 25.82 30.57
CA HIS A 74 20.21 25.20 31.87
C HIS A 74 21.72 25.16 32.19
N PRO A 75 22.42 26.31 32.29
CA PRO A 75 23.88 26.36 32.43
C PRO A 75 24.43 25.75 33.72
N GLY A 76 23.58 25.56 34.74
CA GLY A 76 23.94 24.92 36.01
C GLY A 76 23.58 23.44 36.12
N TRP A 77 22.98 22.85 35.08
CA TRP A 77 22.58 21.45 35.09
C TRP A 77 23.70 20.55 34.57
N GLY A 78 23.81 19.35 35.12
CA GLY A 78 24.62 18.30 34.53
C GLY A 78 24.09 17.91 33.15
N TYR A 79 24.97 17.52 32.23
CA TYR A 79 24.58 17.04 30.91
C TYR A 79 25.40 15.82 30.55
N ARG A 80 24.74 14.78 30.02
CA ARG A 80 25.40 13.58 29.51
C ARG A 80 24.75 13.10 28.22
N LEU A 81 25.57 13.04 27.16
CA LEU A 81 25.28 12.28 25.96
C LEU A 81 25.76 10.84 26.18
N TRP A 82 24.86 9.87 25.99
CA TRP A 82 25.18 8.45 26.11
C TRP A 82 25.28 7.81 24.72
N THR A 83 26.43 7.21 24.43
CA THR A 83 26.61 6.43 23.20
C THR A 83 25.97 5.04 23.32
N ASP A 84 25.76 4.33 22.21
CA ASP A 84 25.31 2.93 22.26
C ASP A 84 26.23 2.04 23.10
N ALA A 85 27.53 2.30 23.05
CA ALA A 85 28.52 1.61 23.87
C ALA A 85 28.33 1.92 25.37
N ASP A 86 28.14 3.19 25.73
CA ASP A 86 27.89 3.61 27.11
C ASP A 86 26.59 3.01 27.65
N ASN A 87 25.53 3.02 26.83
CA ASN A 87 24.21 2.49 27.16
C ASN A 87 24.28 1.00 27.50
N ARG A 88 24.94 0.22 26.63
CA ARG A 88 25.10 -1.22 26.83
C ARG A 88 25.99 -1.51 28.04
N ALA A 89 27.09 -0.79 28.22
CA ALA A 89 27.97 -0.95 29.37
C ALA A 89 27.24 -0.65 30.69
N PHE A 90 26.46 0.44 30.72
CA PHE A 90 25.63 0.80 31.88
C PHE A 90 24.63 -0.30 32.25
N LEU A 91 23.92 -0.88 31.27
CA LEU A 91 23.01 -2.01 31.54
C LEU A 91 23.77 -3.24 32.01
N GLN A 92 24.93 -3.53 31.44
CA GLN A 92 25.76 -4.65 31.87
C GLN A 92 26.20 -4.52 33.33
N ASP A 93 26.55 -3.31 33.76
CA ASP A 93 27.05 -3.05 35.11
C ASP A 93 25.93 -2.97 36.15
N HIS A 94 24.78 -2.38 35.80
CA HIS A 94 23.72 -2.05 36.76
C HIS A 94 22.44 -2.88 36.61
N TYR A 95 22.13 -3.37 35.41
CA TYR A 95 20.90 -4.12 35.10
C TYR A 95 21.17 -5.36 34.22
N PRO A 96 22.15 -6.23 34.56
CA PRO A 96 22.59 -7.32 33.69
C PRO A 96 21.48 -8.32 33.35
N TRP A 97 20.44 -8.40 34.18
CA TRP A 97 19.28 -9.25 33.94
C TRP A 97 18.46 -8.82 32.71
N PHE A 98 18.50 -7.55 32.32
CA PHE A 98 17.77 -7.03 31.16
C PHE A 98 18.61 -7.08 29.88
N LEU A 99 19.93 -7.22 29.99
CA LEU A 99 20.85 -7.19 28.86
C LEU A 99 20.48 -8.19 27.73
N PRO A 100 20.01 -9.42 28.01
CA PRO A 100 19.56 -10.33 26.95
C PRO A 100 18.34 -9.81 26.16
N VAL A 101 17.41 -9.12 26.83
CA VAL A 101 16.26 -8.49 26.17
C VAL A 101 16.71 -7.28 25.37
N TYR A 102 17.61 -6.46 25.95
CA TYR A 102 18.16 -5.27 25.32
C TYR A 102 18.96 -5.59 24.04
N ASP A 103 19.88 -6.55 24.12
CA ASP A 103 20.68 -7.03 22.99
C ASP A 103 19.79 -7.76 21.95
N GLY A 104 18.67 -8.33 22.39
CA GLY A 104 17.71 -9.05 21.55
C GLY A 104 16.77 -8.17 20.72
N TYR A 105 16.72 -6.85 20.96
CA TYR A 105 15.89 -5.96 20.17
C TYR A 105 16.35 -5.90 18.70
N PRO A 106 15.45 -6.07 17.71
CA PRO A 106 15.83 -6.06 16.29
C PRO A 106 16.27 -4.68 15.80
N GLU A 107 15.58 -3.63 16.26
CA GLU A 107 15.80 -2.26 15.80
C GLU A 107 16.64 -1.44 16.80
N PRO A 108 17.66 -0.67 16.35
CA PRO A 108 18.44 0.20 17.24
C PRO A 108 17.59 1.17 18.06
N ILE A 109 16.51 1.67 17.47
CA ILE A 109 15.62 2.62 18.13
C ILE A 109 14.88 2.00 19.34
N MET A 110 14.60 0.68 19.33
CA MET A 110 14.05 -0.01 20.51
C MET A 110 15.02 0.01 21.70
N ARG A 111 16.34 -0.05 21.44
CA ARG A 111 17.37 0.07 22.47
C ARG A 111 17.45 1.50 23.01
N ALA A 112 17.35 2.51 22.15
CA ALA A 112 17.32 3.92 22.55
C ALA A 112 16.04 4.27 23.35
N ASP A 113 14.90 3.67 23.02
CA ASP A 113 13.69 3.77 23.82
C ASP A 113 13.81 3.07 25.17
N ALA A 114 14.37 1.86 25.21
CA ALA A 114 14.42 1.09 26.46
C ALA A 114 15.39 1.73 27.46
N ILE A 115 16.57 2.18 27.01
CA ILE A 115 17.64 2.65 27.90
C ILE A 115 17.24 3.90 28.69
N ARG A 116 16.44 4.81 28.12
CA ARG A 116 16.02 6.05 28.80
C ARG A 116 15.29 5.77 30.11
N TYR A 117 14.51 4.69 30.17
CA TYR A 117 13.80 4.28 31.39
C TYR A 117 14.77 3.87 32.51
N PHE A 118 15.83 3.14 32.18
CA PHE A 118 16.85 2.70 33.15
C PHE A 118 17.76 3.83 33.60
N LEU A 119 18.09 4.77 32.70
CA LEU A 119 18.85 5.97 33.06
C LEU A 119 18.09 6.82 34.08
N LEU A 120 16.79 7.02 33.86
CA LEU A 120 15.92 7.77 34.75
C LEU A 120 15.65 7.05 36.08
N ASP A 121 15.52 5.72 36.07
CA ASP A 121 15.42 4.96 37.33
C ASP A 121 16.68 5.10 38.18
N HIS A 122 17.86 5.06 37.55
CA HIS A 122 19.14 5.06 38.24
C HIS A 122 19.61 6.45 38.68
N PHE A 123 19.64 7.41 37.75
CA PHE A 123 20.18 8.75 37.99
C PHE A 123 19.09 9.79 38.27
N GLY A 124 17.85 9.53 37.84
CA GLY A 124 16.83 10.57 37.71
C GLY A 124 17.22 11.60 36.66
N GLY A 125 16.66 12.80 36.78
CA GLY A 125 16.92 13.93 35.90
C GLY A 125 15.91 14.01 34.76
N LEU A 126 16.31 14.66 33.68
CA LEU A 126 15.55 14.87 32.46
C LEU A 126 16.18 14.06 31.33
N TYR A 127 15.43 13.13 30.75
CA TYR A 127 15.74 12.57 29.45
C TYR A 127 14.99 13.35 28.36
N VAL A 128 15.68 13.67 27.28
CA VAL A 128 15.08 14.31 26.11
C VAL A 128 15.74 13.86 24.80
N ASP A 129 14.94 13.60 23.77
CA ASP A 129 15.46 13.21 22.44
C ASP A 129 16.26 14.36 21.77
N LEU A 130 17.08 14.02 20.77
CA LEU A 130 17.98 14.98 20.12
C LEU A 130 17.26 15.96 19.19
N ASP A 131 16.07 15.61 18.72
CA ASP A 131 15.20 16.42 17.89
C ASP A 131 14.18 17.25 18.71
N PHE A 132 14.46 17.43 19.99
CA PHE A 132 13.73 18.32 20.87
C PHE A 132 14.50 19.62 21.07
N GLU A 133 13.90 20.74 20.71
CA GLU A 133 14.46 22.07 20.93
C GLU A 133 13.91 22.69 22.22
N CYS A 134 14.79 23.12 23.11
CA CYS A 134 14.43 23.85 24.32
C CYS A 134 14.22 25.34 23.98
N LEU A 135 13.05 25.87 24.33
CA LEU A 135 12.71 27.28 24.09
C LEU A 135 12.94 28.16 25.33
N LYS A 136 12.76 27.59 26.53
CA LYS A 136 12.95 28.29 27.82
C LYS A 136 13.20 27.29 28.96
N PRO A 137 13.75 27.75 30.11
CA PRO A 137 14.07 26.86 31.23
C PRO A 137 12.87 26.07 31.73
N VAL A 138 13.03 24.75 31.92
CA VAL A 138 11.95 23.85 32.41
C VAL A 138 11.91 23.72 33.93
N SER A 139 12.80 24.38 34.67
CA SER A 139 12.84 24.27 36.14
C SER A 139 11.48 24.53 36.81
N GLY A 140 10.74 25.55 36.34
CA GLY A 140 9.39 25.83 36.84
C GLY A 140 8.34 24.78 36.45
N LEU A 141 8.54 24.06 35.34
CA LEU A 141 7.69 22.93 34.93
C LEU A 141 7.92 21.69 35.83
N LEU A 142 9.09 21.59 36.45
CA LEU A 142 9.51 20.42 37.23
C LEU A 142 9.42 20.64 38.75
N ASP A 143 9.26 21.89 39.20
CA ASP A 143 9.29 22.24 40.62
C ASP A 143 8.21 21.52 41.43
N GLY A 144 8.62 20.94 42.57
CA GLY A 144 7.75 20.17 43.45
C GLY A 144 7.20 18.83 42.90
N ARG A 145 7.63 18.38 41.71
CA ARG A 145 7.13 17.15 41.05
C ARG A 145 8.14 16.01 41.13
N GLU A 146 7.64 14.77 41.24
CA GLU A 146 8.48 13.57 41.29
C GLU A 146 8.71 12.92 39.91
N LEU A 147 7.72 13.03 39.02
CA LEU A 147 7.77 12.53 37.65
C LEU A 147 6.91 13.44 36.75
N VAL A 148 7.49 13.88 35.63
CA VAL A 148 6.85 14.68 34.60
C VAL A 148 7.02 14.01 33.24
N LEU A 149 5.91 13.78 32.56
CA LEU A 149 5.81 13.18 31.23
C LEU A 149 5.05 14.13 30.31
N GLY A 150 5.37 14.17 29.02
CA GLY A 150 4.60 14.95 28.06
C GLY A 150 3.50 14.13 27.39
N CYS A 151 2.32 14.73 27.22
CA CYS A 151 1.25 14.20 26.39
C CYS A 151 1.42 14.68 24.96
N GLU A 152 1.39 13.75 24.00
CA GLU A 152 1.33 14.11 22.59
C GLU A 152 -0.01 14.79 22.26
N PRO A 153 -0.10 15.54 21.14
CA PRO A 153 -1.33 16.20 20.72
C PRO A 153 -2.50 15.23 20.58
N GLU A 154 -3.71 15.64 21.00
CA GLU A 154 -4.91 14.80 20.99
C GLU A 154 -5.17 14.19 19.60
N VAL A 155 -4.87 14.94 18.54
CA VAL A 155 -5.02 14.50 17.16
C VAL A 155 -4.24 13.22 16.83
N HIS A 156 -3.14 12.93 17.54
CA HIS A 156 -2.37 11.70 17.37
C HIS A 156 -3.15 10.45 17.79
N THR A 157 -4.12 10.58 18.71
CA THR A 157 -5.01 9.45 19.08
C THR A 157 -5.95 9.04 17.94
N ARG A 158 -6.18 9.93 16.96
CA ARG A 158 -7.04 9.70 15.79
C ARG A 158 -6.31 9.00 14.66
N LEU A 159 -4.97 8.90 14.72
CA LEU A 159 -4.15 8.12 13.80
C LEU A 159 -4.56 6.65 13.85
N LEU A 160 -4.54 5.98 12.69
CA LEU A 160 -5.06 4.61 12.55
C LEU A 160 -4.47 3.64 13.59
N LEU A 161 -3.15 3.67 13.77
CA LEU A 161 -2.45 2.79 14.71
C LEU A 161 -2.86 3.02 16.17
N ALA A 162 -3.01 4.29 16.58
CA ALA A 162 -3.44 4.66 17.93
C ALA A 162 -4.93 4.35 18.16
N ARG A 163 -5.76 4.65 17.16
CA ARG A 163 -7.21 4.40 17.17
C ARG A 163 -7.53 2.91 17.28
N GLN A 164 -6.82 2.05 16.55
CA GLN A 164 -6.97 0.59 16.64
C GLN A 164 -6.64 0.05 18.02
N ARG A 165 -5.74 0.72 18.76
CA ARG A 165 -5.34 0.36 20.12
C ARG A 165 -6.20 1.00 21.20
N GLY A 166 -7.15 1.86 20.82
CA GLY A 166 -8.13 2.46 21.74
C GLY A 166 -7.54 3.46 22.73
N PHE A 167 -6.45 4.15 22.37
CA PHE A 167 -5.83 5.13 23.27
C PHE A 167 -6.66 6.41 23.38
N ALA A 168 -6.97 6.80 24.62
CA ALA A 168 -7.61 8.09 24.93
C ALA A 168 -6.62 9.27 24.95
N ARG A 169 -5.34 8.97 25.16
CA ARG A 169 -4.20 9.90 25.10
C ARG A 169 -2.95 9.11 24.74
N ILE A 170 -1.91 9.79 24.28
CA ILE A 170 -0.59 9.19 24.06
C ILE A 170 0.41 9.92 24.94
N VAL A 171 1.08 9.19 25.81
CA VAL A 171 2.22 9.70 26.59
C VAL A 171 3.46 9.53 25.73
N GLY A 172 4.05 10.66 25.32
CA GLY A 172 5.27 10.68 24.54
C GLY A 172 6.45 10.18 25.37
N ASN A 173 7.33 9.40 24.76
CA ASN A 173 8.55 8.91 25.41
C ASN A 173 9.78 9.80 25.15
N ALA A 174 9.63 10.89 24.39
CA ALA A 174 10.70 11.77 23.95
C ALA A 174 11.11 12.86 24.96
N PHE A 175 10.24 13.18 25.94
CA PHE A 175 10.56 14.04 27.09
C PHE A 175 10.08 13.37 28.37
N ILE A 176 11.00 13.06 29.29
CA ILE A 176 10.67 12.44 30.58
C ILE A 176 11.59 12.96 31.67
N ALA A 177 11.01 13.53 32.73
CA ALA A 177 11.76 13.98 33.89
C ALA A 177 11.34 13.21 35.14
N SER A 178 12.29 12.65 35.90
CA SER A 178 11.98 11.81 37.06
C SER A 178 13.01 11.95 38.17
N ARG A 179 12.58 11.79 39.41
CA ARG A 179 13.50 11.48 40.50
C ARG A 179 14.04 10.05 40.34
N PRO A 180 15.25 9.75 40.82
CA PRO A 180 15.74 8.37 40.84
C PRO A 180 14.82 7.48 41.68
N GLY A 181 14.64 6.22 41.25
CA GLY A 181 13.85 5.21 41.95
C GLY A 181 12.35 5.52 42.04
N HIS A 182 11.76 6.25 41.09
CA HIS A 182 10.31 6.47 41.05
C HIS A 182 9.56 5.13 40.84
N PRO A 183 8.45 4.84 41.57
CA PRO A 183 7.76 3.54 41.52
C PRO A 183 7.31 3.09 40.11
N LEU A 184 7.05 4.05 39.22
CA LEU A 184 6.75 3.76 37.80
C LEU A 184 7.84 2.90 37.14
N TRP A 185 9.12 3.11 37.44
CA TRP A 185 10.21 2.44 36.74
C TRP A 185 10.26 0.94 37.01
N GLY A 186 10.03 0.54 38.27
CA GLY A 186 9.88 -0.88 38.60
C GLY A 186 8.73 -1.54 37.84
N HIS A 187 7.64 -0.80 37.59
CA HIS A 187 6.52 -1.27 36.78
C HIS A 187 6.86 -1.34 35.29
N VAL A 188 7.48 -0.29 34.75
CA VAL A 188 7.96 -0.22 33.37
C VAL A 188 8.94 -1.35 33.06
N HIS A 189 9.94 -1.57 33.91
CA HIS A 189 10.94 -2.64 33.75
C HIS A 189 10.30 -4.03 33.66
N ARG A 190 9.32 -4.33 34.53
CA ARG A 190 8.57 -5.60 34.45
C ARG A 190 7.78 -5.72 33.15
N ARG A 191 7.15 -4.63 32.70
CA ARG A 191 6.36 -4.63 31.47
C ARG A 191 7.22 -4.72 30.22
N LEU A 192 8.42 -4.11 30.18
CA LEU A 192 9.37 -4.21 29.05
C LEU A 192 9.74 -5.66 28.76
N VAL A 193 9.95 -6.47 29.80
CA VAL A 193 10.22 -7.91 29.66
C VAL A 193 9.04 -8.65 29.04
N GLY A 194 7.80 -8.20 29.17
CA GLY A 194 6.66 -8.77 28.44
C GLY A 194 6.51 -8.19 27.03
N ALA A 195 6.78 -6.91 26.89
CA ALA A 195 6.53 -6.13 25.68
C ALA A 195 7.53 -6.37 24.55
N HIS A 196 8.73 -6.92 24.83
CA HIS A 196 9.72 -7.26 23.78
C HIS A 196 9.20 -8.26 22.72
N LYS A 197 8.03 -8.87 22.95
CA LYS A 197 7.35 -9.79 22.02
C LYS A 197 6.22 -9.14 21.22
N LEU A 198 5.89 -7.87 21.51
CA LEU A 198 4.81 -7.15 20.82
C LEU A 198 5.28 -6.68 19.44
N PRO A 199 4.37 -6.58 18.45
CA PRO A 199 4.75 -6.18 17.10
C PRO A 199 5.01 -4.66 17.02
N GLY A 200 6.17 -4.29 16.49
CA GLY A 200 6.52 -2.90 16.17
C GLY A 200 7.07 -2.09 17.35
N THR A 201 7.92 -1.11 17.05
CA THR A 201 8.65 -0.38 18.09
C THR A 201 7.74 0.44 19.00
N LEU A 202 6.69 1.05 18.46
CA LEU A 202 5.73 1.84 19.23
C LEU A 202 5.14 1.05 20.40
N ASP A 203 4.83 -0.23 20.20
CA ASP A 203 4.21 -1.12 21.19
C ASP A 203 5.21 -1.81 22.12
N THR A 204 6.44 -2.00 21.66
CA THR A 204 7.50 -2.75 22.34
C THR A 204 8.21 -1.90 23.39
N THR A 205 8.62 -0.69 23.01
CA THR A 205 9.46 0.20 23.84
C THR A 205 9.04 1.67 23.74
N GLY A 206 8.31 2.04 22.69
CA GLY A 206 7.97 3.42 22.34
C GLY A 206 6.78 4.03 23.09
N PRO A 207 6.12 5.07 22.53
CA PRO A 207 5.09 5.83 23.24
C PRO A 207 3.82 5.02 23.55
N PHE A 208 3.44 4.01 22.74
CA PHE A 208 2.29 3.15 23.08
C PHE A 208 2.58 2.21 24.23
N PHE A 209 3.82 1.70 24.30
CA PHE A 209 4.30 0.97 25.46
C PHE A 209 4.22 1.84 26.73
N LEU A 210 4.80 3.03 26.70
CA LEU A 210 4.85 3.94 27.85
C LEU A 210 3.44 4.36 28.30
N THR A 211 2.56 4.68 27.35
CA THR A 211 1.15 5.01 27.62
C THR A 211 0.47 3.90 28.44
N ARG A 212 0.57 2.64 28.01
CA ARG A 212 0.01 1.50 28.74
C ARG A 212 0.66 1.29 30.11
N ALA A 213 1.96 1.55 30.23
CA ALA A 213 2.66 1.43 31.49
C ALA A 213 2.18 2.49 32.50
N VAL A 214 2.01 3.74 32.05
CA VAL A 214 1.48 4.85 32.85
C VAL A 214 0.03 4.60 33.27
N ASP A 215 -0.83 4.21 32.34
CA ASP A 215 -2.27 4.00 32.62
C ASP A 215 -2.53 2.81 33.55
N SER A 216 -1.54 1.93 33.74
CA SER A 216 -1.61 0.79 34.66
C SER A 216 -0.69 0.93 35.88
N ALA A 217 -0.14 2.12 36.12
CA ALA A 217 0.80 2.34 37.19
C ALA A 217 0.13 2.24 38.58
N PRO A 218 0.80 1.68 39.59
CA PRO A 218 0.23 1.46 40.92
C PRO A 218 0.02 2.76 41.73
N GLU A 219 0.75 3.84 41.41
CA GLU A 219 0.70 5.13 42.11
C GLU A 219 0.47 6.27 41.10
N PRO A 220 -0.73 6.43 40.52
CA PRO A 220 -0.98 7.41 39.47
C PRO A 220 -0.86 8.86 39.96
N GLU A 221 -1.08 9.12 41.26
CA GLU A 221 -1.04 10.45 41.89
C GLU A 221 0.36 11.10 41.83
N SER A 222 1.43 10.31 41.75
CA SER A 222 2.80 10.83 41.67
C SER A 222 3.27 11.11 40.23
N ILE A 223 2.44 10.77 39.23
CA ILE A 223 2.73 10.92 37.80
C ILE A 223 2.09 12.20 37.28
N THR A 224 2.89 13.21 36.96
CA THR A 224 2.40 14.40 36.28
C THR A 224 2.51 14.23 34.76
N VAL A 225 1.38 14.24 34.04
CA VAL A 225 1.37 14.30 32.57
C VAL A 225 0.99 15.72 32.16
N VAL A 226 1.90 16.43 31.49
CA VAL A 226 1.68 17.79 31.01
C VAL A 226 1.09 17.79 29.60
N GLY A 227 0.26 18.78 29.29
CA GLY A 227 -0.41 18.88 28.01
C GLY A 227 0.53 19.19 26.83
N PRO A 228 0.07 18.94 25.59
CA PRO A 228 0.86 19.19 24.39
C PRO A 228 1.28 20.65 24.24
N GLU A 229 0.50 21.62 24.74
CA GLU A 229 0.85 23.05 24.70
C GLU A 229 2.17 23.40 25.41
N ALA A 230 2.64 22.55 26.33
CA ALA A 230 3.88 22.78 27.06
C ALA A 230 5.12 22.15 26.39
N LEU A 231 4.97 20.99 25.72
CA LEU A 231 6.10 20.17 25.25
C LEU A 231 5.97 19.66 23.81
N TYR A 232 4.75 19.59 23.27
CA TYR A 232 4.45 19.16 21.91
C TYR A 232 3.50 20.16 21.23
N PRO A 233 3.90 21.45 21.11
CA PRO A 233 3.03 22.48 20.54
C PRO A 233 2.75 22.25 19.05
N GLU A 234 3.60 21.47 18.39
CA GLU A 234 3.45 21.04 17.00
C GLU A 234 3.01 19.58 16.91
N VAL A 235 2.19 19.27 15.90
CA VAL A 235 1.76 17.91 15.58
C VAL A 235 2.75 17.25 14.61
N SER A 236 2.86 15.93 14.66
CA SER A 236 3.78 15.19 13.80
C SER A 236 3.51 15.45 12.31
N PRO A 237 4.51 15.37 11.40
CA PRO A 237 4.30 15.56 9.97
C PRO A 237 3.17 14.68 9.40
N TYR A 238 3.09 13.43 9.84
CA TYR A 238 2.04 12.49 9.46
C TYR A 238 0.64 12.91 9.96
N ALA A 239 0.53 13.45 11.18
CA ALA A 239 -0.72 14.00 11.67
C ALA A 239 -1.10 15.33 10.99
N THR A 240 -0.11 16.18 10.68
CA THR A 240 -0.28 17.41 9.87
C THR A 240 -0.86 17.07 8.51
N GLU A 241 -0.36 16.02 7.86
CA GLU A 241 -0.85 15.56 6.56
C GLU A 241 -2.30 15.06 6.63
N LEU A 242 -2.65 14.30 7.66
CA LEU A 242 -3.98 13.68 7.81
C LEU A 242 -5.07 14.64 8.33
N PHE A 243 -4.70 15.56 9.20
CA PHE A 243 -5.64 16.39 9.96
C PHE A 243 -5.46 17.89 9.76
N GLY A 244 -4.43 18.30 9.01
CA GLY A 244 -4.05 19.70 8.81
C GLY A 244 -3.09 20.21 9.89
N PRO A 245 -2.37 21.31 9.61
CA PRO A 245 -1.49 21.93 10.60
C PRO A 245 -2.33 22.49 11.76
N GLN A 246 -1.79 22.38 12.97
CA GLN A 246 -2.36 23.00 14.16
C GLN A 246 -1.57 24.25 14.51
N GLU A 247 -2.27 25.33 14.86
CA GLU A 247 -1.63 26.57 15.30
C GLU A 247 -0.93 26.32 16.66
N ALA A 248 0.38 26.55 16.68
CA ALA A 248 1.22 26.32 17.84
C ALA A 248 1.42 27.63 18.62
N ASP A 249 1.10 27.61 19.92
CA ASP A 249 1.37 28.72 20.83
C ASP A 249 2.77 28.55 21.46
N TYR A 250 3.78 29.13 20.80
CA TYR A 250 5.17 29.05 21.25
C TYR A 250 5.45 29.88 22.51
N ASP A 251 4.60 30.85 22.86
CA ASP A 251 4.78 31.65 24.09
C ASP A 251 4.54 30.78 25.33
N ARG A 252 3.64 29.80 25.22
CA ARG A 252 3.33 28.83 26.29
C ARG A 252 4.27 27.63 26.28
N ALA A 253 4.78 27.22 25.13
CA ALA A 253 5.69 26.08 24.99
C ALA A 253 7.04 26.25 25.73
N TYR A 254 7.49 25.20 26.41
CA TYR A 254 8.83 25.11 26.98
C TYR A 254 9.83 24.47 26.01
N ALA A 255 9.33 23.58 25.15
CA ALA A 255 10.10 22.88 24.15
C ALA A 255 9.23 22.52 22.95
N VAL A 256 9.88 22.19 21.83
CA VAL A 256 9.26 21.76 20.57
C VAL A 256 9.89 20.44 20.14
N HIS A 257 9.05 19.48 19.77
CA HIS A 257 9.48 18.23 19.14
C HIS A 257 9.46 18.40 17.62
N HIS A 258 10.60 18.23 16.95
CA HIS A 258 10.71 18.36 15.50
C HIS A 258 10.37 17.08 14.73
N TRP A 259 10.07 15.97 15.42
CA TRP A 259 9.67 14.68 14.83
C TRP A 259 10.66 14.15 13.77
N SER A 260 11.94 14.50 13.90
CA SER A 260 13.00 14.17 12.95
C SER A 260 13.47 12.74 13.17
N GLY A 261 13.08 11.84 12.27
CA GLY A 261 13.25 10.39 12.45
C GLY A 261 11.99 9.69 12.97
N SER A 262 10.81 10.31 12.78
CA SER A 262 9.53 9.74 13.21
C SER A 262 9.29 8.31 12.67
N TRP A 263 8.66 7.50 13.52
CA TRP A 263 8.36 6.07 13.37
C TRP A 263 7.62 5.64 12.09
N ALA A 264 7.24 6.60 11.24
CA ALA A 264 6.47 6.42 10.02
C ALA A 264 7.15 7.13 8.84
N CYS A 265 8.39 6.75 8.52
CA CYS A 265 9.00 6.70 7.17
C CYS A 265 10.50 6.40 7.28
N ASP A 266 10.94 5.21 6.82
CA ASP A 266 12.07 4.99 5.90
C ASP A 266 12.60 3.54 5.96
N THR A 267 12.31 2.77 4.91
CA THR A 267 13.15 1.61 4.51
C THR A 267 13.65 1.79 3.07
N ALA A 268 13.95 3.02 2.67
CA ALA A 268 14.53 3.29 1.36
C ALA A 268 15.44 4.52 1.39
N THR A 269 16.64 4.37 1.97
CA THR A 269 17.94 4.82 1.42
C THR A 269 18.99 4.97 2.52
N ALA A 270 19.98 4.07 2.55
CA ALA A 270 21.31 4.38 3.07
C ALA A 270 22.39 3.58 2.29
N PRO A 271 23.61 4.12 2.11
CA PRO A 271 24.59 3.59 1.17
C PRO A 271 25.22 2.26 1.62
N ARG A 272 25.53 1.40 0.64
CA ARG A 272 26.06 0.05 0.81
C ARG A 272 27.47 0.03 1.39
N GLY A 273 27.60 -0.54 2.58
CA GLY A 273 28.85 -1.14 3.10
C GLY A 273 28.60 -2.62 3.45
N SER A 274 29.10 -3.51 2.59
CA SER A 274 29.34 -4.97 2.75
C SER A 274 28.60 -5.80 3.82
N ALA A 275 27.28 -5.67 3.99
CA ALA A 275 26.48 -6.61 4.79
C ALA A 275 25.49 -7.34 3.86
N GLY A 276 25.49 -8.67 3.90
CA GLY A 276 24.84 -9.56 2.93
C GLY A 276 23.39 -9.30 2.55
N ARG A 277 22.96 -9.96 1.47
CA ARG A 277 21.60 -9.88 0.91
C ARG A 277 20.56 -10.25 1.98
N ARG A 278 19.74 -9.27 2.37
CA ARG A 278 18.61 -9.42 3.29
C ARG A 278 17.31 -9.47 2.51
N LEU A 279 16.43 -10.41 2.83
CA LEU A 279 15.14 -10.60 2.15
C LEU A 279 13.97 -10.44 3.13
N PRO A 280 12.94 -9.65 2.82
CA PRO A 280 11.73 -9.60 3.62
C PRO A 280 11.07 -10.98 3.69
N PHE A 281 10.55 -11.33 4.86
CA PHE A 281 9.74 -12.52 5.05
C PHE A 281 8.55 -12.24 5.98
N TRP A 282 7.50 -13.03 5.81
CA TRP A 282 6.37 -13.14 6.73
C TRP A 282 6.17 -14.61 7.03
N ALA A 283 6.06 -14.96 8.31
CA ALA A 283 5.78 -16.30 8.77
C ALA A 283 4.42 -16.35 9.45
N SER A 284 3.65 -17.37 9.12
CA SER A 284 2.37 -17.66 9.75
C SER A 284 2.34 -19.11 10.25
N GLN A 285 1.48 -19.38 11.21
CA GLN A 285 1.11 -20.73 11.62
C GLN A 285 -0.39 -20.73 11.81
N GLU A 286 -1.08 -21.66 11.16
CA GLU A 286 -2.55 -21.77 11.24
C GLU A 286 -3.27 -20.44 10.93
N LEU A 287 -2.85 -19.79 9.83
CA LEU A 287 -3.30 -18.45 9.42
C LEU A 287 -2.99 -17.30 10.38
N GLN A 288 -2.33 -17.55 11.52
CA GLN A 288 -1.91 -16.51 12.45
C GLN A 288 -0.50 -16.04 12.12
N PRO A 289 -0.25 -14.72 11.95
CA PRO A 289 1.11 -14.20 11.86
C PRO A 289 1.89 -14.53 13.13
N ILE A 290 3.08 -15.11 12.96
CA ILE A 290 3.96 -15.49 14.09
C ILE A 290 5.29 -14.74 14.07
N ALA A 291 5.74 -14.28 12.91
CA ALA A 291 6.95 -13.48 12.75
C ALA A 291 6.96 -12.80 11.39
N ASP A 292 7.65 -11.68 11.26
CA ASP A 292 8.03 -11.07 10.01
C ASP A 292 9.38 -10.35 10.20
N GLY A 293 10.07 -10.03 9.12
CA GLY A 293 11.34 -9.31 9.19
C GLY A 293 12.26 -9.56 8.00
N LEU A 294 13.56 -9.47 8.24
CA LEU A 294 14.60 -9.63 7.21
C LEU A 294 15.41 -10.91 7.44
N LEU A 295 15.37 -11.83 6.48
CA LEU A 295 16.17 -13.04 6.45
C LEU A 295 17.58 -12.73 5.91
N ASN A 296 18.62 -13.07 6.69
CA ASN A 296 20.02 -12.98 6.25
C ASN A 296 20.48 -14.30 5.63
N LEU A 297 20.61 -14.34 4.30
CA LEU A 297 21.01 -15.53 3.56
C LEU A 297 22.45 -15.98 3.85
N GLU A 298 23.36 -15.04 4.08
CA GLU A 298 24.78 -15.36 4.32
C GLU A 298 25.00 -16.10 5.64
N ALA A 299 24.13 -15.89 6.62
CA ALA A 299 24.20 -16.62 7.88
C ALA A 299 23.88 -18.11 7.67
N GLN A 300 22.89 -18.43 6.83
CA GLN A 300 22.53 -19.82 6.53
C GLN A 300 23.54 -20.49 5.60
N ARG A 301 24.03 -19.78 4.58
CA ARG A 301 25.14 -20.24 3.72
C ARG A 301 26.35 -20.67 4.54
N ARG A 302 26.75 -19.87 5.54
CA ARG A 302 27.84 -20.19 6.46
C ARG A 302 27.56 -21.45 7.28
N ARG A 303 26.31 -21.69 7.69
CA ARG A 303 25.93 -22.91 8.43
C ARG A 303 26.05 -24.17 7.57
N TRP A 304 25.59 -24.13 6.32
CA TRP A 304 25.78 -25.25 5.38
C TRP A 304 27.25 -25.47 5.04
N ALA A 305 28.00 -24.39 4.79
CA ALA A 305 29.46 -24.48 4.57
C ALA A 305 30.20 -25.06 5.79
N ALA A 306 29.67 -24.86 7.00
CA ALA A 306 30.18 -25.45 8.25
C ALA A 306 29.68 -26.89 8.50
N GLY A 307 29.00 -27.53 7.55
CA GLY A 307 28.57 -28.92 7.62
C GLY A 307 27.20 -29.17 8.26
N ALA A 308 26.36 -28.13 8.43
CA ALA A 308 24.98 -28.34 8.85
C ALA A 308 24.24 -29.23 7.83
N PRO A 309 23.40 -30.18 8.28
CA PRO A 309 22.67 -31.06 7.36
C PRO A 309 21.74 -30.24 6.46
N ALA A 310 21.89 -30.43 5.15
CA ALA A 310 21.01 -29.89 4.13
C ALA A 310 20.04 -31.00 3.69
N PRO A 311 18.73 -30.90 3.98
CA PRO A 311 17.76 -31.91 3.55
C PRO A 311 17.69 -32.03 2.03
N THR A 312 17.44 -33.23 1.50
CA THR A 312 17.20 -33.40 0.07
C THR A 312 15.86 -32.78 -0.33
N VAL A 313 15.85 -32.00 -1.41
CA VAL A 313 14.65 -31.44 -2.03
C VAL A 313 14.40 -32.11 -3.38
N SER A 314 13.20 -32.62 -3.60
CA SER A 314 12.74 -33.14 -4.89
C SER A 314 11.97 -32.08 -5.65
N CYS A 315 12.54 -31.56 -6.74
CA CYS A 315 11.82 -30.72 -7.69
C CYS A 315 10.90 -31.60 -8.53
N LEU A 316 9.61 -31.30 -8.56
CA LEU A 316 8.59 -32.13 -9.21
C LEU A 316 8.17 -31.49 -10.54
N MET A 317 8.54 -32.11 -11.66
CA MET A 317 8.22 -31.63 -13.00
C MET A 317 7.29 -32.59 -13.72
N VAL A 318 6.04 -32.17 -13.92
CA VAL A 318 5.07 -32.87 -14.77
C VAL A 318 5.09 -32.23 -16.14
N THR A 319 5.20 -33.05 -17.19
CA THR A 319 5.29 -32.55 -18.58
C THR A 319 4.56 -33.47 -19.55
N LYS A 320 4.04 -32.88 -20.64
CA LYS A 320 3.33 -33.59 -21.69
C LYS A 320 3.63 -32.97 -23.06
N ASP A 321 4.34 -33.70 -23.90
CA ASP A 321 4.66 -33.32 -25.29
C ASP A 321 5.29 -31.91 -25.43
N ARG A 322 6.06 -31.48 -24.41
CA ARG A 322 6.65 -30.13 -24.29
C ARG A 322 8.17 -30.16 -24.12
N SER A 323 8.85 -30.97 -24.94
CA SER A 323 10.30 -31.20 -24.74
C SER A 323 11.14 -29.91 -24.74
N ALA A 324 10.77 -28.89 -25.51
CA ALA A 324 11.56 -27.63 -25.57
C ALA A 324 11.54 -26.86 -24.25
N THR A 325 10.36 -26.67 -23.64
CA THR A 325 10.25 -25.97 -22.36
C THR A 325 10.81 -26.82 -21.23
N ALA A 326 10.54 -28.13 -21.21
CA ALA A 326 11.11 -29.06 -20.23
C ALA A 326 12.65 -29.04 -20.23
N ARG A 327 13.29 -28.95 -21.41
CA ARG A 327 14.76 -28.77 -21.52
C ARG A 327 15.23 -27.48 -20.86
N ARG A 328 14.49 -26.38 -21.04
CA ARG A 328 14.79 -25.09 -20.41
C ARG A 328 14.64 -25.17 -18.88
N ALA A 329 13.56 -25.78 -18.38
CA ALA A 329 13.37 -26.03 -16.96
C ALA A 329 14.46 -26.93 -16.35
N ILE A 330 14.94 -27.94 -17.09
CA ILE A 330 16.08 -28.77 -16.69
C ILE A 330 17.37 -27.94 -16.58
N ARG A 331 17.63 -27.01 -17.50
CA ARG A 331 18.80 -26.10 -17.39
C ARG A 331 18.73 -25.26 -16.11
N CYS A 332 17.55 -24.72 -15.78
CA CYS A 332 17.32 -24.01 -14.52
C CYS A 332 17.62 -24.90 -13.29
N PHE A 333 17.26 -26.19 -13.35
CA PHE A 333 17.52 -27.15 -12.27
C PHE A 333 19.03 -27.42 -12.12
N THR A 334 19.73 -27.67 -13.23
CA THR A 334 21.17 -27.93 -13.21
C THR A 334 21.99 -26.75 -12.69
N ALA A 335 21.46 -25.53 -12.82
CA ALA A 335 22.08 -24.29 -12.36
C ALA A 335 21.81 -23.97 -10.87
N GLN A 336 20.97 -24.75 -10.17
CA GLN A 336 20.66 -24.46 -8.76
C GLN A 336 21.91 -24.56 -7.88
N THR A 337 22.04 -23.63 -6.94
CA THR A 337 23.14 -23.57 -5.98
C THR A 337 22.95 -24.47 -4.76
N TYR A 338 21.73 -24.97 -4.54
CA TYR A 338 21.44 -25.88 -3.43
C TYR A 338 22.06 -27.27 -3.70
N PRO A 339 22.84 -27.83 -2.77
CA PRO A 339 23.65 -29.02 -3.06
C PRO A 339 22.86 -30.34 -3.12
N ASN A 340 21.77 -30.45 -2.36
CA ASN A 340 21.05 -31.71 -2.18
C ASN A 340 19.70 -31.68 -2.91
N LEU A 341 19.76 -31.89 -4.22
CA LEU A 341 18.59 -31.83 -5.10
C LEU A 341 18.44 -33.12 -5.92
N GLU A 342 17.19 -33.49 -6.18
CA GLU A 342 16.80 -34.35 -7.29
C GLU A 342 15.69 -33.69 -8.12
N LEU A 343 15.61 -34.01 -9.41
CA LEU A 343 14.53 -33.62 -10.29
C LEU A 343 13.73 -34.87 -10.67
N VAL A 344 12.46 -34.91 -10.29
CA VAL A 344 11.54 -35.99 -10.66
C VAL A 344 10.74 -35.52 -11.88
N VAL A 345 11.05 -36.08 -13.04
CA VAL A 345 10.37 -35.77 -14.30
C VAL A 345 9.33 -36.83 -14.57
N LEU A 346 8.06 -36.46 -14.50
CA LEU A 346 6.93 -37.31 -14.85
C LEU A 346 6.39 -36.90 -16.23
N GLU A 347 6.60 -37.76 -17.22
CA GLU A 347 6.21 -37.51 -18.61
C GLU A 347 4.95 -38.30 -18.97
N ASP A 348 3.87 -37.59 -19.32
CA ASP A 348 2.61 -38.13 -19.88
C ASP A 348 2.55 -37.89 -21.41
N GLY A 349 3.69 -38.08 -22.08
CA GLY A 349 3.89 -37.78 -23.50
C GLY A 349 3.98 -39.01 -24.40
N THR A 350 3.86 -38.78 -25.70
CA THR A 350 3.77 -39.82 -26.74
C THR A 350 5.07 -40.06 -27.51
N ASP A 351 6.05 -39.16 -27.43
CA ASP A 351 7.35 -39.26 -28.09
C ASP A 351 8.51 -39.48 -27.10
N ASP A 352 9.69 -39.90 -27.59
CA ASP A 352 10.87 -40.20 -26.76
C ASP A 352 11.91 -39.05 -26.67
N VAL A 353 11.55 -37.84 -27.12
CA VAL A 353 12.51 -36.75 -27.37
C VAL A 353 13.11 -36.20 -26.08
N LEU A 354 12.30 -36.11 -25.02
CA LEU A 354 12.77 -35.66 -23.70
C LEU A 354 13.61 -36.75 -23.00
N GLU A 355 13.17 -38.00 -23.08
CA GLU A 355 13.87 -39.15 -22.51
C GLU A 355 15.29 -39.31 -23.08
N ARG A 356 15.45 -39.20 -24.40
CA ARG A 356 16.77 -39.21 -25.05
C ARG A 356 17.66 -38.07 -24.55
N HIS A 357 17.10 -36.86 -24.45
CA HIS A 357 17.85 -35.72 -23.94
C HIS A 357 18.32 -35.90 -22.49
N ILE A 358 17.46 -36.41 -21.60
CA ILE A 358 17.83 -36.66 -20.20
C ILE A 358 18.94 -37.73 -20.11
N ARG A 359 18.86 -38.79 -20.93
CA ARG A 359 19.93 -39.80 -21.01
C ARG A 359 21.25 -39.21 -21.49
N GLU A 360 21.21 -38.33 -22.49
CA GLU A 360 22.39 -37.64 -23.02
C GLU A 360 23.03 -36.68 -22.01
N LEU A 361 22.21 -35.99 -21.19
CA LEU A 361 22.71 -35.13 -20.11
C LEU A 361 23.49 -35.92 -19.05
N GLY A 362 23.06 -37.14 -18.74
CA GLY A 362 23.73 -38.04 -17.80
C GLY A 362 23.81 -37.53 -16.36
N ASP A 363 23.01 -36.52 -15.98
CA ASP A 363 22.97 -35.99 -14.61
C ASP A 363 22.21 -36.97 -13.70
N PRO A 364 22.89 -37.63 -12.74
CA PRO A 364 22.29 -38.65 -11.89
C PRO A 364 21.20 -38.09 -10.95
N ARG A 365 21.11 -36.77 -10.79
CA ARG A 365 20.07 -36.11 -9.99
C ARG A 365 18.72 -36.08 -10.70
N ILE A 366 18.68 -36.30 -12.02
CA ILE A 366 17.46 -36.24 -12.82
C ILE A 366 16.89 -37.65 -13.00
N ARG A 367 15.67 -37.86 -12.50
CA ARG A 367 14.97 -39.14 -12.53
C ARG A 367 13.75 -39.00 -13.43
N HIS A 368 13.80 -39.69 -14.56
CA HIS A 368 12.75 -39.66 -15.58
C HIS A 368 11.82 -40.85 -15.43
N HIS A 369 10.52 -40.58 -15.47
CA HIS A 369 9.45 -41.56 -15.38
C HIS A 369 8.42 -41.29 -16.48
N ARG A 370 8.40 -42.13 -17.50
CA ARG A 370 7.36 -42.13 -18.52
C ARG A 370 6.16 -42.95 -18.04
N LEU A 371 4.98 -42.36 -18.09
CA LEU A 371 3.73 -43.06 -17.78
C LEU A 371 3.06 -43.56 -19.06
N PRO A 372 2.28 -44.66 -19.00
CA PRO A 372 1.42 -45.05 -20.10
C PRO A 372 0.33 -43.98 -20.33
N PRO A 373 -0.09 -43.73 -21.58
CA PRO A 373 -1.05 -42.69 -21.94
C PRO A 373 -2.45 -43.04 -21.41
N GLU A 374 -2.74 -42.58 -20.20
CA GLU A 374 -4.03 -42.69 -19.54
C GLU A 374 -4.59 -41.27 -19.35
N ARG A 375 -5.91 -41.10 -19.32
CA ARG A 375 -6.56 -39.77 -19.22
C ARG A 375 -6.49 -39.15 -17.82
N ARG A 376 -5.33 -39.21 -17.17
CA ARG A 376 -5.08 -38.69 -15.82
C ARG A 376 -5.28 -37.18 -15.76
N THR A 377 -5.65 -36.68 -14.59
CA THR A 377 -5.70 -35.24 -14.30
C THR A 377 -4.33 -34.72 -13.88
N LEU A 378 -4.17 -33.39 -13.85
CA LEU A 378 -2.89 -32.81 -13.44
C LEU A 378 -2.58 -33.11 -11.97
N GLY A 379 -3.59 -33.10 -11.10
CA GLY A 379 -3.42 -33.49 -9.70
C GLY A 379 -3.04 -34.95 -9.50
N GLU A 380 -3.57 -35.88 -10.29
CA GLU A 380 -3.15 -37.29 -10.26
C GLU A 380 -1.68 -37.45 -10.68
N LEU A 381 -1.25 -36.71 -11.70
CA LEU A 381 0.16 -36.70 -12.13
C LEU A 381 1.08 -36.07 -11.07
N ARG A 382 0.70 -34.95 -10.45
CA ARG A 382 1.47 -34.33 -9.37
C ARG A 382 1.61 -35.28 -8.17
N ASN A 383 0.54 -35.99 -7.82
CA ASN A 383 0.56 -37.03 -6.78
C ASN A 383 1.51 -38.20 -7.10
N GLU A 384 1.51 -38.71 -8.35
CA GLU A 384 2.48 -39.73 -8.79
C GLU A 384 3.94 -39.24 -8.71
N ALA A 385 4.19 -37.96 -9.04
CA ALA A 385 5.50 -37.36 -8.91
C ALA A 385 5.94 -37.29 -7.42
N VAL A 386 5.03 -36.90 -6.52
CA VAL A 386 5.25 -36.92 -5.06
C VAL A 386 5.57 -38.33 -4.57
N ASP A 387 4.86 -39.35 -5.04
CA ASP A 387 5.07 -40.74 -4.60
C ASP A 387 6.46 -41.27 -5.02
N ARG A 388 7.01 -40.79 -6.14
CA ARG A 388 8.34 -41.15 -6.66
C ARG A 388 9.49 -40.35 -6.07
N ALA A 389 9.20 -39.18 -5.50
CA ALA A 389 10.15 -38.31 -4.82
C ALA A 389 10.78 -39.01 -3.60
N THR A 390 12.08 -38.86 -3.41
CA THR A 390 12.84 -39.39 -2.27
C THR A 390 13.31 -38.31 -1.29
N GLY A 391 13.18 -37.04 -1.67
CA GLY A 391 13.50 -35.90 -0.82
C GLY A 391 12.59 -35.78 0.39
N ALA A 392 13.13 -35.21 1.47
CA ALA A 392 12.36 -34.86 2.66
C ALA A 392 11.47 -33.63 2.40
N TYR A 393 11.84 -32.81 1.41
CA TYR A 393 11.09 -31.67 0.93
C TYR A 393 10.78 -31.83 -0.56
N VAL A 394 9.67 -31.24 -1.00
CA VAL A 394 9.29 -31.15 -2.41
C VAL A 394 9.22 -29.69 -2.85
N CYS A 395 9.52 -29.44 -4.11
CA CYS A 395 9.48 -28.13 -4.75
C CYS A 395 8.66 -28.21 -6.04
N GLN A 396 7.69 -27.32 -6.22
CA GLN A 396 6.91 -27.24 -7.45
C GLN A 396 7.81 -26.74 -8.59
N TRP A 397 7.84 -27.49 -9.71
CA TRP A 397 8.75 -27.25 -10.82
C TRP A 397 8.05 -27.47 -12.17
N ASP A 398 7.18 -26.55 -12.56
CA ASP A 398 6.51 -26.57 -13.86
C ASP A 398 7.50 -26.44 -15.03
N ASP A 399 7.17 -27.11 -16.15
CA ASP A 399 8.09 -27.30 -17.28
C ASP A 399 8.26 -26.05 -18.16
N ASP A 400 7.39 -25.06 -18.03
CA ASP A 400 7.32 -23.86 -18.86
C ASP A 400 7.82 -22.56 -18.20
N ASP A 401 8.10 -22.61 -16.90
CA ASP A 401 8.59 -21.49 -16.10
C ASP A 401 10.11 -21.43 -15.95
N LEU A 402 10.61 -20.32 -15.37
CA LEU A 402 12.04 -20.09 -15.14
C LEU A 402 12.36 -19.92 -13.66
N TYR A 403 13.50 -20.46 -13.26
CA TYR A 403 13.91 -20.53 -11.86
C TYR A 403 15.33 -19.99 -11.70
N ASP A 404 15.49 -19.02 -10.80
CA ASP A 404 16.81 -18.44 -10.51
C ASP A 404 17.73 -19.49 -9.86
N PRO A 405 19.04 -19.48 -10.13
CA PRO A 405 20.01 -20.37 -9.48
C PRO A 405 19.91 -20.44 -7.95
N GLU A 406 19.49 -19.36 -7.29
CA GLU A 406 19.39 -19.29 -5.83
C GLU A 406 17.99 -19.61 -5.27
N ARG A 407 17.03 -20.08 -6.08
CA ARG A 407 15.64 -20.30 -5.65
C ARG A 407 15.55 -21.28 -4.49
N VAL A 408 15.94 -22.53 -4.71
CA VAL A 408 15.77 -23.59 -3.69
C VAL A 408 16.63 -23.30 -2.47
N GLU A 409 17.84 -22.78 -2.69
CA GLU A 409 18.74 -22.35 -1.62
C GLU A 409 18.09 -21.30 -0.71
N THR A 410 17.47 -20.27 -1.29
CA THR A 410 16.84 -19.19 -0.53
C THR A 410 15.64 -19.68 0.26
N GLN A 411 14.74 -20.45 -0.36
CA GLN A 411 13.52 -20.93 0.31
C GLN A 411 13.87 -21.96 1.40
N MET A 412 14.84 -22.85 1.18
CA MET A 412 15.31 -23.77 2.21
C MET A 412 16.01 -23.05 3.36
N ALA A 413 16.77 -21.99 3.08
CA ALA A 413 17.36 -21.16 4.13
C ALA A 413 16.27 -20.55 5.03
N ALA A 414 15.16 -20.09 4.45
CA ALA A 414 14.02 -19.56 5.20
C ALA A 414 13.35 -20.64 6.06
N ILE A 415 13.05 -21.80 5.46
CA ILE A 415 12.46 -22.97 6.14
C ILE A 415 13.30 -23.37 7.35
N LEU A 416 14.60 -23.57 7.16
CA LEU A 416 15.50 -24.02 8.23
C LEU A 416 15.76 -22.94 9.29
N ALA A 417 15.87 -21.67 8.89
CA ALA A 417 16.11 -20.57 9.82
C ALA A 417 14.92 -20.36 10.77
N LEU A 418 13.70 -20.50 10.24
CA LEU A 418 12.48 -20.22 10.96
C LEU A 418 11.85 -21.49 11.51
N GLY A 419 12.33 -22.68 11.16
CA GLY A 419 11.69 -23.95 11.54
C GLY A 419 10.28 -24.05 10.99
N ALA A 420 10.09 -23.63 9.74
CA ALA A 420 8.81 -23.73 9.02
C ALA A 420 8.70 -25.08 8.29
N ASP A 421 7.48 -25.46 7.93
CA ASP A 421 7.18 -26.66 7.15
C ASP A 421 7.10 -26.34 5.65
N ALA A 422 6.68 -25.13 5.28
CA ALA A 422 6.54 -24.70 3.89
C ALA A 422 7.02 -23.26 3.67
N CYS A 423 7.41 -22.96 2.43
CA CYS A 423 7.79 -21.63 1.97
C CYS A 423 7.17 -21.31 0.61
N PHE A 424 6.65 -20.09 0.49
CA PHE A 424 6.17 -19.49 -0.76
C PHE A 424 6.95 -18.21 -1.04
N LEU A 425 6.93 -17.76 -2.29
CA LEU A 425 7.28 -16.37 -2.58
C LEU A 425 6.05 -15.49 -2.35
N ALA A 426 6.26 -14.32 -1.75
CA ALA A 426 5.19 -13.35 -1.56
C ALA A 426 4.81 -12.66 -2.87
N ARG A 427 5.80 -12.41 -3.73
CA ARG A 427 5.64 -11.89 -5.09
C ARG A 427 6.53 -12.69 -6.02
N GLU A 428 6.18 -12.74 -7.29
CA GLU A 428 6.96 -13.42 -8.33
C GLU A 428 7.10 -12.50 -9.55
N ARG A 429 8.05 -12.83 -10.42
CA ARG A 429 8.19 -12.14 -11.70
C ARG A 429 7.20 -12.75 -12.69
N LEU A 430 6.49 -11.91 -13.42
CA LEU A 430 5.66 -12.33 -14.54
C LEU A 430 6.36 -11.92 -15.84
N TRP A 431 6.40 -12.80 -16.83
CA TRP A 431 6.98 -12.49 -18.13
C TRP A 431 6.08 -12.95 -19.25
N TRP A 432 5.77 -12.03 -20.16
CA TRP A 432 4.95 -12.28 -21.33
C TRP A 432 5.71 -11.86 -22.59
N PRO A 433 6.53 -12.78 -23.15
CA PRO A 433 7.41 -12.48 -24.28
C PRO A 433 6.64 -11.95 -25.49
N ALA A 434 5.53 -12.62 -25.86
CA ALA A 434 4.72 -12.27 -27.03
C ALA A 434 4.15 -10.84 -26.98
N ARG A 435 3.92 -10.30 -25.78
CA ARG A 435 3.43 -8.93 -25.58
C ARG A 435 4.50 -7.94 -25.13
N ARG A 436 5.76 -8.37 -25.04
CA ARG A 436 6.88 -7.59 -24.50
C ARG A 436 6.57 -6.96 -23.14
N LYS A 437 5.94 -7.75 -22.26
CA LYS A 437 5.63 -7.29 -20.90
C LYS A 437 6.42 -8.10 -19.88
N LEU A 438 6.93 -7.40 -18.88
CA LEU A 438 7.49 -7.97 -17.67
C LEU A 438 6.82 -7.31 -16.47
N ALA A 439 6.69 -8.02 -15.35
CA ALA A 439 6.10 -7.44 -14.16
C ALA A 439 6.60 -8.10 -12.87
N VAL A 440 6.40 -7.42 -11.75
CA VAL A 440 6.43 -8.00 -10.40
C VAL A 440 4.99 -8.08 -9.92
N SER A 441 4.53 -9.28 -9.60
CA SER A 441 3.15 -9.52 -9.20
C SER A 441 2.78 -8.83 -7.87
N CYS A 442 1.50 -8.91 -7.50
CA CYS A 442 1.03 -8.50 -6.17
C CYS A 442 1.46 -9.50 -5.08
N ALA A 443 1.42 -9.04 -3.83
CA ALA A 443 1.76 -9.89 -2.69
C ALA A 443 0.61 -10.87 -2.39
N ARG A 444 0.86 -12.18 -2.55
CA ARG A 444 -0.05 -13.27 -2.17
C ARG A 444 0.72 -14.57 -1.93
N VAL A 445 0.00 -15.64 -1.62
CA VAL A 445 0.54 -17.01 -1.67
C VAL A 445 0.55 -17.46 -3.12
N TRP A 446 1.74 -17.61 -3.70
CA TRP A 446 1.93 -18.06 -5.08
C TRP A 446 2.20 -19.56 -5.12
N GLU A 447 1.22 -20.33 -5.56
CA GLU A 447 1.21 -21.80 -5.49
C GLU A 447 2.35 -22.43 -6.30
N GLY A 448 2.65 -21.90 -7.49
CA GLY A 448 3.78 -22.34 -8.33
C GLY A 448 5.15 -22.19 -7.66
N SER A 449 5.28 -21.25 -6.72
CA SER A 449 6.53 -20.98 -6.02
C SER A 449 6.81 -21.93 -4.83
N MET A 450 5.90 -22.83 -4.50
CA MET A 450 5.90 -23.64 -3.28
C MET A 450 7.15 -24.53 -3.10
N VAL A 451 7.69 -24.53 -1.87
CA VAL A 451 8.61 -25.54 -1.34
C VAL A 451 8.07 -26.00 0.02
N CYS A 452 7.91 -27.30 0.27
CA CYS A 452 7.39 -27.77 1.55
C CYS A 452 7.89 -29.16 1.96
N ALA A 453 7.77 -29.48 3.25
CA ALA A 453 8.04 -30.80 3.80
C ALA A 453 7.09 -31.83 3.18
N LYS A 454 7.65 -32.93 2.65
CA LYS A 454 6.89 -33.93 1.89
C LYS A 454 5.80 -34.60 2.74
N ASP A 455 6.05 -34.82 4.02
CA ASP A 455 5.12 -35.44 4.97
C ASP A 455 3.99 -34.50 5.42
N ARG A 456 4.10 -33.21 5.11
CA ARG A 456 3.07 -32.19 5.37
C ARG A 456 2.20 -31.86 4.16
N LEU A 457 2.63 -32.26 2.96
CA LEU A 457 1.94 -31.95 1.72
C LEU A 457 0.58 -32.69 1.62
N PRO A 458 -0.55 -31.97 1.53
CA PRO A 458 -1.83 -32.58 1.18
C PRO A 458 -1.78 -33.22 -0.22
N ARG A 459 -2.57 -34.28 -0.45
CA ARG A 459 -2.72 -34.82 -1.81
C ARG A 459 -3.42 -33.80 -2.70
N TYR A 460 -2.95 -33.67 -3.94
CA TYR A 460 -3.61 -32.85 -4.94
C TYR A 460 -4.98 -33.44 -5.29
N PRO A 461 -6.05 -32.64 -5.38
CA PRO A 461 -7.35 -33.11 -5.87
C PRO A 461 -7.26 -33.54 -7.34
N ALA A 462 -8.14 -34.45 -7.76
CA ALA A 462 -8.18 -34.96 -9.13
C ALA A 462 -8.78 -33.94 -10.11
N GLU A 463 -8.13 -32.79 -10.26
CA GLU A 463 -8.54 -31.67 -11.11
C GLU A 463 -7.54 -31.44 -12.25
N ARG A 464 -8.02 -30.86 -13.35
CA ARG A 464 -7.21 -30.56 -14.54
C ARG A 464 -6.56 -29.17 -14.50
N ARG A 465 -7.02 -28.30 -13.60
CA ARG A 465 -6.58 -26.92 -13.43
C ARG A 465 -6.93 -26.45 -12.02
N GLY A 466 -6.01 -25.76 -11.35
CA GLY A 466 -6.23 -25.15 -10.03
C GLY A 466 -6.12 -26.13 -8.86
N GLU A 467 -5.59 -27.34 -9.11
CA GLU A 467 -5.44 -28.38 -8.10
C GLU A 467 -4.40 -28.04 -7.03
N ASP A 468 -3.49 -27.10 -7.30
CA ASP A 468 -2.50 -26.60 -6.35
C ASP A 468 -3.07 -25.61 -5.33
N THR A 469 -4.11 -24.84 -5.68
CA THR A 469 -4.73 -23.89 -4.76
C THR A 469 -5.23 -24.56 -3.47
N PRO A 470 -6.02 -25.67 -3.50
CA PRO A 470 -6.42 -26.37 -2.29
C PRO A 470 -5.25 -26.92 -1.46
N VAL A 471 -4.14 -27.31 -2.11
CA VAL A 471 -2.94 -27.82 -1.45
C VAL A 471 -2.21 -26.68 -0.73
N ALA A 472 -2.01 -25.55 -1.40
CA ALA A 472 -1.40 -24.35 -0.82
C ALA A 472 -2.24 -23.81 0.35
N GLU A 473 -3.56 -23.71 0.18
CA GLU A 473 -4.47 -23.35 1.26
C GLU A 473 -4.39 -24.32 2.45
N GLY A 474 -4.31 -25.63 2.18
CA GLY A 474 -4.16 -26.67 3.19
C GLY A 474 -2.89 -26.48 4.02
N LEU A 475 -1.76 -26.21 3.37
CA LEU A 475 -0.49 -25.92 4.04
C LEU A 475 -0.55 -24.64 4.88
N VAL A 476 -1.10 -23.55 4.33
CA VAL A 476 -1.22 -22.26 5.03
C VAL A 476 -2.14 -22.37 6.26
N ARG A 477 -3.20 -23.20 6.19
CA ARG A 477 -4.11 -23.47 7.30
C ARG A 477 -3.54 -24.43 8.35
N GLY A 478 -2.73 -25.40 7.93
CA GLY A 478 -2.35 -26.55 8.78
C GLY A 478 -0.89 -26.60 9.22
N CYS A 479 -0.04 -25.71 8.71
CA CYS A 479 1.39 -25.75 8.94
C CYS A 479 1.97 -24.39 9.31
N ARG A 480 3.24 -24.41 9.73
CA ARG A 480 4.04 -23.19 9.83
C ARG A 480 4.60 -22.86 8.45
N VAL A 481 4.21 -21.71 7.92
CA VAL A 481 4.54 -21.26 6.56
C VAL A 481 5.37 -19.99 6.61
N VAL A 482 6.34 -19.85 5.71
CA VAL A 482 7.07 -18.60 5.47
C VAL A 482 6.91 -18.11 4.02
N SER A 483 6.43 -16.88 3.84
CA SER A 483 6.45 -16.17 2.56
C SER A 483 7.69 -15.29 2.48
N VAL A 484 8.53 -15.45 1.46
CA VAL A 484 9.73 -14.63 1.22
C VAL A 484 9.48 -13.67 0.06
N ASP A 485 9.79 -12.38 0.23
CA ASP A 485 9.68 -11.39 -0.84
C ASP A 485 10.95 -11.34 -1.70
N ALA A 486 11.01 -12.23 -2.68
CA ALA A 486 12.13 -12.31 -3.61
C ALA A 486 11.63 -12.64 -5.03
N PRO A 487 10.93 -11.71 -5.70
CA PRO A 487 10.25 -11.98 -6.96
C PRO A 487 11.17 -12.43 -8.09
N ALA A 488 12.48 -12.16 -7.98
CA ALA A 488 13.46 -12.61 -8.96
C ALA A 488 13.69 -14.14 -8.98
N LEU A 489 13.31 -14.86 -7.91
CA LEU A 489 13.62 -16.29 -7.76
C LEU A 489 12.76 -17.20 -8.64
N TYR A 490 11.59 -16.72 -9.06
CA TYR A 490 10.63 -17.44 -9.87
C TYR A 490 10.10 -16.50 -10.95
N THR A 491 10.09 -16.94 -12.20
CA THR A 491 9.46 -16.19 -13.30
C THR A 491 8.36 -17.04 -13.94
N TYR A 492 7.12 -16.60 -13.78
CA TYR A 492 5.95 -17.19 -14.42
C TYR A 492 5.86 -16.70 -15.87
N VAL A 493 5.93 -17.63 -16.83
CA VAL A 493 6.03 -17.33 -18.26
C VAL A 493 4.68 -17.53 -18.97
N CYS A 494 4.11 -16.44 -19.46
CA CYS A 494 2.93 -16.44 -20.32
C CYS A 494 3.33 -16.63 -21.79
N HIS A 495 3.21 -17.86 -22.29
CA HIS A 495 3.55 -18.25 -23.67
C HIS A 495 2.33 -18.56 -24.56
N GLY A 496 1.11 -18.51 -24.01
CA GLY A 496 -0.15 -18.63 -24.73
C GLY A 496 -0.67 -20.07 -24.89
N ASN A 497 0.15 -21.08 -24.59
CA ASN A 497 -0.26 -22.48 -24.47
C ASN A 497 -0.30 -22.94 -23.00
N ASN A 498 -0.33 -22.00 -22.06
CA ASN A 498 -0.43 -22.26 -20.62
C ASN A 498 -1.77 -22.96 -20.29
N THR A 499 -1.84 -23.57 -19.11
CA THR A 499 -3.09 -24.19 -18.60
C THR A 499 -4.20 -23.16 -18.37
N PHE A 500 -3.82 -21.92 -18.07
CA PHE A 500 -4.71 -20.78 -17.98
C PHE A 500 -4.68 -19.94 -19.27
N ASP A 501 -5.79 -19.26 -19.56
CA ASP A 501 -5.94 -18.45 -20.76
C ASP A 501 -5.33 -17.05 -20.60
N GLU A 502 -5.33 -16.30 -21.70
CA GLU A 502 -4.77 -14.96 -21.80
C GLU A 502 -5.37 -13.95 -20.80
N SER A 503 -6.64 -14.12 -20.43
CA SER A 503 -7.34 -13.21 -19.49
C SER A 503 -6.80 -13.37 -18.08
N HIS A 504 -6.54 -14.60 -17.65
CA HIS A 504 -5.89 -14.89 -16.37
C HIS A 504 -4.52 -14.20 -16.23
N PHE A 505 -3.71 -14.22 -17.29
CA PHE A 505 -2.42 -13.51 -17.26
C PHE A 505 -2.60 -12.00 -17.30
N ALA A 506 -3.57 -11.48 -18.06
CA ALA A 506 -3.86 -10.06 -18.10
C ALA A 506 -4.21 -9.51 -16.71
N GLU A 507 -5.04 -10.23 -15.94
CA GLU A 507 -5.39 -9.88 -14.56
C GLU A 507 -4.14 -9.77 -13.66
N HIS A 508 -3.23 -10.75 -13.71
CA HIS A 508 -1.99 -10.70 -12.92
C HIS A 508 -1.08 -9.52 -13.28
N PHE A 509 -1.02 -9.17 -14.57
CA PHE A 509 -0.28 -7.98 -15.03
C PHE A 509 -0.98 -6.66 -14.69
N GLU A 510 -2.30 -6.67 -14.50
CA GLU A 510 -3.08 -5.48 -14.12
C GLU A 510 -2.94 -5.13 -12.65
N VAL A 511 -2.84 -6.13 -11.77
CA VAL A 511 -2.64 -5.94 -10.31
C VAL A 511 -1.16 -5.97 -9.91
N ALA A 512 -0.25 -6.11 -10.86
CA ALA A 512 1.19 -6.15 -10.62
C ALA A 512 1.69 -4.88 -9.92
N THR A 513 2.58 -5.04 -8.95
CA THR A 513 3.20 -3.93 -8.21
C THR A 513 4.18 -3.12 -9.06
N GLN A 514 4.69 -3.72 -10.14
CA GLN A 514 5.56 -3.06 -11.12
C GLN A 514 5.38 -3.70 -12.49
N VAL A 515 5.34 -2.90 -13.56
CA VAL A 515 5.19 -3.39 -14.94
C VAL A 515 6.18 -2.67 -15.86
N TRP A 516 6.88 -3.44 -16.69
CA TRP A 516 7.74 -2.97 -17.78
C TRP A 516 7.16 -3.46 -19.10
N ALA A 517 6.50 -2.56 -19.82
CA ALA A 517 5.94 -2.81 -21.16
C ALA A 517 6.57 -1.93 -22.24
N GLU A 518 7.30 -0.88 -21.84
CA GLU A 518 7.98 0.04 -22.75
C GLU A 518 9.28 -0.59 -23.28
N PRO A 519 9.62 -0.43 -24.58
CA PRO A 519 10.74 -1.14 -25.21
C PRO A 519 12.07 -1.05 -24.47
N GLY A 520 12.45 0.13 -23.98
CA GLY A 520 13.71 0.36 -23.27
C GLY A 520 13.77 -0.31 -21.90
N PRO A 521 12.89 0.07 -20.94
CA PRO A 521 12.84 -0.57 -19.62
C PRO A 521 12.59 -2.08 -19.68
N TYR A 522 11.77 -2.56 -20.61
CA TYR A 522 11.57 -4.00 -20.85
C TYR A 522 12.87 -4.68 -21.29
N ALA A 523 13.60 -4.09 -22.25
CA ALA A 523 14.88 -4.62 -22.73
C ALA A 523 15.94 -4.67 -21.62
N GLU A 524 16.03 -3.63 -20.78
CA GLU A 524 16.94 -3.60 -19.64
C GLU A 524 16.66 -4.73 -18.65
N GLN A 525 15.39 -4.93 -18.28
CA GLN A 525 15.01 -6.02 -17.38
C GLN A 525 15.25 -7.40 -18.00
N LEU A 526 15.00 -7.54 -19.30
CA LEU A 526 15.20 -8.80 -20.00
C LEU A 526 16.69 -9.16 -20.09
N LEU A 527 17.57 -8.19 -20.37
CA LEU A 527 19.01 -8.37 -20.34
C LEU A 527 19.49 -8.72 -18.93
N ALA A 528 18.96 -8.06 -17.89
CA ALA A 528 19.27 -8.39 -16.50
C ALA A 528 18.85 -9.83 -16.16
N MET A 529 17.70 -10.30 -16.64
CA MET A 529 17.29 -11.70 -16.51
C MET A 529 18.21 -12.67 -17.23
N ALA A 530 18.62 -12.35 -18.45
CA ALA A 530 19.51 -13.19 -19.26
C ALA A 530 20.87 -13.45 -18.59
N THR A 531 21.31 -12.59 -17.66
CA THR A 531 22.56 -12.82 -16.90
C THR A 531 22.49 -14.00 -15.93
N ARG A 532 21.28 -14.47 -15.57
CA ARG A 532 21.07 -15.51 -14.56
C ARG A 532 20.16 -16.64 -15.02
N LEU A 533 19.27 -16.38 -15.97
CA LEU A 533 18.26 -17.33 -16.46
C LEU A 533 18.60 -17.78 -17.88
N PRO A 534 18.31 -19.05 -18.24
CA PRO A 534 18.64 -19.60 -19.56
C PRO A 534 17.60 -19.18 -20.61
N LEU A 535 17.55 -17.88 -20.91
CA LEU A 535 16.73 -17.32 -21.99
C LEU A 535 17.27 -17.73 -23.37
N GLU A 536 16.39 -17.96 -24.33
CA GLU A 536 16.80 -18.34 -25.68
C GLU A 536 17.25 -17.10 -26.48
N PRO A 537 18.18 -17.22 -27.45
CA PRO A 537 18.62 -16.09 -28.26
C PRO A 537 17.47 -15.32 -28.93
N GLY A 538 16.39 -16.01 -29.32
CA GLY A 538 15.19 -15.39 -29.87
C GLY A 538 14.42 -14.50 -28.87
N ASP A 539 14.53 -14.79 -27.57
CA ASP A 539 13.93 -13.96 -26.52
C ASP A 539 14.68 -12.62 -26.39
N ILE A 540 16.00 -12.63 -26.59
CA ILE A 540 16.91 -11.48 -26.39
C ILE A 540 17.06 -10.62 -27.66
N ALA A 541 16.96 -11.21 -28.85
CA ALA A 541 17.18 -10.53 -30.14
C ALA A 541 16.30 -9.29 -30.36
N HIS A 542 15.13 -9.20 -29.71
CA HIS A 542 14.22 -8.06 -29.81
C HIS A 542 14.48 -6.91 -28.81
N ALA A 543 15.41 -7.11 -27.87
CA ALA A 543 15.84 -6.14 -26.86
C ALA A 543 17.02 -5.29 -27.35
N GLU A 544 17.89 -5.83 -28.20
CA GLU A 544 19.12 -5.15 -28.68
C GLU A 544 18.91 -4.24 -29.90
N THR A 545 17.79 -4.35 -30.62
CA THR A 545 17.57 -3.62 -31.90
C THR A 545 17.07 -2.18 -31.77
N VAL A 546 17.03 -1.58 -30.57
CA VAL A 546 16.36 -0.28 -30.35
C VAL A 546 17.26 0.94 -30.56
N GLU A 547 18.59 0.79 -30.70
CA GLU A 547 19.48 1.94 -30.96
C GLU A 547 19.69 2.30 -32.44
N THR A 548 19.16 1.54 -33.41
CA THR A 548 19.37 1.86 -34.86
C THR A 548 18.11 1.89 -35.73
N ALA A 549 16.94 1.50 -35.21
CA ALA A 549 15.69 1.47 -35.98
C ALA A 549 14.75 2.66 -35.73
N ALA A 550 15.18 3.68 -34.98
CA ALA A 550 14.39 4.88 -34.70
C ALA A 550 14.16 5.78 -35.95
N ASP A 551 14.84 5.53 -37.07
CA ASP A 551 14.75 6.37 -38.29
C ASP A 551 14.27 5.66 -39.57
N ALA A 552 13.99 4.35 -39.57
CA ALA A 552 13.76 3.61 -40.82
C ALA A 552 12.36 3.00 -41.03
N ALA A 553 11.50 2.89 -40.02
CA ALA A 553 10.14 2.32 -40.19
C ALA A 553 9.04 3.38 -40.35
N ARG A 554 9.41 4.62 -40.68
CA ARG A 554 8.54 5.56 -41.40
C ARG A 554 8.56 5.15 -42.87
N THR A 555 7.67 4.25 -43.28
CA THR A 555 6.94 4.23 -44.57
C THR A 555 6.42 2.84 -44.86
N ASP A 556 5.12 2.79 -45.15
CA ASP A 556 4.43 1.77 -45.95
C ASP A 556 4.01 0.44 -45.27
N GLU A 557 2.95 0.52 -44.46
CA GLU A 557 1.82 -0.40 -44.65
C GLU A 557 0.55 0.42 -44.84
N ARG A 558 0.30 0.73 -46.12
CA ARG A 558 -0.96 1.31 -46.61
C ARG A 558 -2.09 0.30 -46.44
N ASN A 559 -3.12 0.79 -45.73
CA ASN A 559 -4.55 0.57 -45.99
C ASN A 559 -5.24 -0.63 -45.29
N PRO A 560 -5.76 -0.45 -44.06
CA PRO A 560 -6.98 -1.11 -43.64
C PRO A 560 -8.21 -0.28 -44.07
N ARG A 561 -9.16 -0.95 -44.72
CA ARG A 561 -10.45 -0.38 -45.17
C ARG A 561 -11.24 0.25 -44.00
N PRO A 562 -12.13 1.23 -44.28
CA PRO A 562 -12.94 1.86 -43.24
C PRO A 562 -13.82 0.83 -42.54
N VAL A 563 -13.78 0.80 -41.22
CA VAL A 563 -14.74 0.06 -40.40
C VAL A 563 -16.08 0.78 -40.52
N ALA A 564 -17.07 0.10 -41.11
CA ALA A 564 -18.44 0.60 -41.21
C ALA A 564 -19.07 0.75 -39.82
N GLU A 565 -19.97 1.72 -39.69
CA GLU A 565 -20.76 1.96 -38.48
C GLU A 565 -21.41 0.66 -37.98
N PRO A 566 -21.41 0.39 -36.66
CA PRO A 566 -21.92 -0.87 -36.14
C PRO A 566 -23.43 -0.95 -36.35
N ALA A 567 -23.88 -2.01 -37.00
CA ALA A 567 -25.29 -2.33 -37.14
C ALA A 567 -25.93 -2.59 -35.77
N VAL A 568 -27.14 -2.05 -35.58
CA VAL A 568 -27.97 -2.18 -34.37
C VAL A 568 -28.37 -3.65 -34.18
N ALA A 569 -28.06 -4.22 -33.01
CA ALA A 569 -28.45 -5.58 -32.62
C ALA A 569 -29.98 -5.71 -32.41
N PRO A 570 -30.58 -6.89 -32.71
CA PRO A 570 -32.02 -7.11 -32.60
C PRO A 570 -32.53 -7.09 -31.14
N ALA A 571 -33.81 -6.76 -30.97
CA ALA A 571 -34.44 -6.33 -29.73
C ALA A 571 -34.52 -7.34 -28.56
N SER A 572 -34.04 -8.58 -28.71
CA SER A 572 -34.04 -9.60 -27.63
C SER A 572 -32.74 -9.66 -26.80
N GLU A 573 -31.77 -8.79 -27.07
CA GLU A 573 -30.43 -8.76 -26.44
C GLU A 573 -30.14 -7.46 -25.66
N ARG A 574 -31.16 -6.69 -25.24
CA ARG A 574 -30.97 -5.38 -24.59
C ARG A 574 -31.03 -5.52 -23.05
N PRO A 575 -29.88 -5.48 -22.33
CA PRO A 575 -29.85 -5.71 -20.88
C PRO A 575 -30.59 -4.60 -20.09
N PRO A 576 -31.16 -4.90 -18.92
CA PRO A 576 -31.81 -3.89 -18.10
C PRO A 576 -30.80 -2.85 -17.57
N VAL A 577 -31.12 -1.57 -17.73
CA VAL A 577 -30.29 -0.42 -17.33
C VAL A 577 -31.02 0.40 -16.25
N LEU A 578 -30.35 0.66 -15.14
CA LEU A 578 -30.82 1.58 -14.11
C LEU A 578 -30.23 2.98 -14.34
N VAL A 579 -31.06 3.97 -14.63
CA VAL A 579 -30.65 5.38 -14.66
C VAL A 579 -30.79 5.98 -13.28
N LEU A 580 -29.70 6.49 -12.72
CA LEU A 580 -29.65 7.11 -11.39
C LEU A 580 -29.41 8.61 -11.48
N THR A 581 -30.29 9.39 -10.85
CA THR A 581 -30.24 10.86 -10.88
C THR A 581 -30.51 11.45 -9.50
N PRO A 582 -29.46 11.99 -8.82
CA PRO A 582 -29.62 12.87 -7.67
C PRO A 582 -30.28 14.20 -8.06
N LEU A 583 -31.23 14.68 -7.26
CA LEU A 583 -32.04 15.87 -7.51
C LEU A 583 -31.94 16.84 -6.33
N LYS A 584 -31.58 18.09 -6.63
CA LYS A 584 -31.62 19.22 -5.71
C LYS A 584 -31.83 20.51 -6.49
N ASP A 585 -32.86 21.28 -6.15
CA ASP A 585 -33.22 22.53 -6.83
C ASP A 585 -33.34 22.34 -8.37
N ALA A 586 -34.03 21.28 -8.80
CA ALA A 586 -34.05 20.77 -10.18
C ALA A 586 -35.33 21.12 -10.98
N ALA A 587 -36.27 21.89 -10.44
CA ALA A 587 -37.59 22.11 -11.04
C ALA A 587 -37.50 22.66 -12.48
N ALA A 588 -36.54 23.56 -12.73
CA ALA A 588 -36.33 24.16 -14.04
C ALA A 588 -35.77 23.18 -15.11
N PHE A 589 -35.09 22.12 -14.69
CA PHE A 589 -34.45 21.15 -15.60
C PHE A 589 -35.29 19.89 -15.81
N LEU A 590 -36.12 19.55 -14.83
CA LEU A 590 -36.84 18.28 -14.78
C LEU A 590 -37.72 18.01 -16.02
N PRO A 591 -38.54 18.95 -16.55
CA PRO A 591 -39.36 18.67 -17.74
C PRO A 591 -38.51 18.28 -18.95
N GLY A 592 -37.49 19.08 -19.25
CA GLY A 592 -36.61 18.80 -20.38
C GLY A 592 -35.79 17.52 -20.19
N TYR A 593 -35.38 17.22 -18.96
CA TYR A 593 -34.68 15.97 -18.63
C TYR A 593 -35.56 14.74 -18.92
N LEU A 594 -36.83 14.77 -18.50
CA LEU A 594 -37.77 13.68 -18.74
C LEU A 594 -38.08 13.51 -20.24
N ASP A 595 -38.25 14.61 -20.97
CA ASP A 595 -38.44 14.56 -22.42
C ASP A 595 -37.24 13.92 -23.11
N ARG A 596 -36.01 14.26 -22.70
CA ARG A 596 -34.80 13.64 -23.26
C ARG A 596 -34.69 12.16 -22.91
N LEU A 597 -35.02 11.74 -21.69
CA LEU A 597 -35.06 10.31 -21.35
C LEU A 597 -36.00 9.52 -22.27
N ARG A 598 -37.16 10.10 -22.62
CA ARG A 598 -38.12 9.49 -23.55
C ARG A 598 -37.60 9.39 -24.98
N THR A 599 -36.62 10.20 -25.36
CA THR A 599 -35.98 10.18 -26.68
C THR A 599 -34.82 9.20 -26.80
N LEU A 600 -34.40 8.53 -25.72
CA LEU A 600 -33.39 7.48 -25.80
C LEU A 600 -33.91 6.34 -26.69
N ASP A 601 -33.10 5.89 -27.64
CA ASP A 601 -33.37 4.75 -28.52
C ASP A 601 -33.13 3.41 -27.79
N TYR A 602 -33.63 3.32 -26.56
CA TYR A 602 -33.53 2.15 -25.71
C TYR A 602 -34.92 1.80 -25.16
N PRO A 603 -35.32 0.51 -25.08
CA PRO A 603 -36.68 0.15 -24.74
C PRO A 603 -36.99 0.60 -23.32
N ARG A 604 -38.09 1.32 -23.10
CA ARG A 604 -38.44 1.88 -21.79
C ARG A 604 -38.73 0.78 -20.77
N GLU A 605 -39.23 -0.36 -21.24
CA GLU A 605 -39.40 -1.60 -20.48
C GLU A 605 -38.07 -2.25 -20.03
N ALA A 606 -36.93 -1.80 -20.55
CA ALA A 606 -35.60 -2.19 -20.12
C ALA A 606 -34.90 -1.10 -19.28
N ILE A 607 -35.52 0.06 -19.09
CA ILE A 607 -34.95 1.18 -18.31
C ILE A 607 -35.66 1.28 -16.97
N SER A 608 -34.91 1.19 -15.88
CA SER A 608 -35.37 1.54 -14.54
C SER A 608 -34.84 2.92 -14.15
N LEU A 609 -35.61 3.69 -13.37
CA LEU A 609 -35.24 5.02 -12.91
C LEU A 609 -35.08 5.00 -11.38
N GLY A 610 -33.96 5.52 -10.88
CA GLY A 610 -33.74 5.84 -9.48
C GLY A 610 -33.55 7.34 -9.32
N LEU A 611 -34.47 7.99 -8.62
CA LEU A 611 -34.45 9.42 -8.35
C LEU A 611 -34.25 9.64 -6.86
N LEU A 612 -33.27 10.46 -6.46
CA LEU A 612 -33.13 10.90 -5.06
C LEU A 612 -33.40 12.38 -4.96
N GLU A 613 -34.48 12.75 -4.28
CA GLU A 613 -34.80 14.13 -3.96
C GLU A 613 -34.40 14.42 -2.49
N GLY A 614 -33.67 15.52 -2.28
CA GLY A 614 -33.25 15.93 -0.95
C GLY A 614 -32.59 17.31 -0.92
N ASP A 615 -32.81 18.04 0.18
CA ASP A 615 -32.34 19.42 0.41
C ASP A 615 -32.79 20.44 -0.66
N SER A 616 -33.87 20.17 -1.42
CA SER A 616 -34.45 21.11 -2.40
C SER A 616 -35.19 22.26 -1.72
N ARG A 617 -35.16 23.44 -2.33
CA ARG A 617 -35.82 24.68 -1.86
C ARG A 617 -36.76 25.28 -2.90
N ASP A 618 -36.85 24.67 -4.08
CA ASP A 618 -37.78 25.02 -5.15
C ASP A 618 -38.92 24.00 -5.25
N GLU A 619 -39.73 24.10 -6.30
CA GLU A 619 -40.90 23.24 -6.54
C GLU A 619 -40.55 21.83 -7.06
N THR A 620 -39.29 21.38 -6.94
CA THR A 620 -38.86 20.04 -7.37
C THR A 620 -39.70 18.92 -6.74
N PRO A 621 -39.98 18.92 -5.42
CA PRO A 621 -40.79 17.88 -4.81
C PRO A 621 -42.22 17.83 -5.36
N GLU A 622 -42.84 18.98 -5.60
CA GLU A 622 -44.19 19.10 -6.14
C GLU A 622 -44.26 18.59 -7.57
N LEU A 623 -43.32 18.99 -8.40
CA LEU A 623 -43.25 18.56 -9.80
C LEU A 623 -43.00 17.06 -9.92
N LEU A 624 -42.11 16.49 -9.09
CA LEU A 624 -41.88 15.05 -9.04
C LEU A 624 -43.14 14.28 -8.68
N ARG A 625 -43.92 14.74 -7.69
CA ARG A 625 -45.20 14.11 -7.32
C ARG A 625 -46.21 14.10 -8.47
N GLN A 626 -46.21 15.14 -9.30
CA GLN A 626 -47.13 15.24 -10.45
C GLN A 626 -46.74 14.28 -11.58
N VAL A 627 -45.44 14.14 -11.88
CA VAL A 627 -44.97 13.32 -13.01
C VAL A 627 -44.77 11.85 -12.66
N LEU A 628 -44.59 11.50 -11.38
CA LEU A 628 -44.28 10.15 -10.91
C LEU A 628 -45.24 9.06 -11.45
N PRO A 629 -46.58 9.23 -11.39
CA PRO A 629 -47.50 8.21 -11.91
C PRO A 629 -47.32 7.93 -13.40
N GLY A 630 -46.97 8.95 -14.19
CA GLY A 630 -46.68 8.80 -15.61
C GLY A 630 -45.37 8.03 -15.83
N LEU A 631 -44.34 8.34 -15.07
CA LEU A 631 -43.06 7.63 -15.15
C LEU A 631 -43.19 6.15 -14.77
N GLU A 632 -43.98 5.85 -13.72
CA GLU A 632 -44.27 4.47 -13.30
C GLU A 632 -45.03 3.66 -14.36
N ALA A 633 -45.83 4.33 -15.20
CA ALA A 633 -46.52 3.69 -16.32
C ALA A 633 -45.64 3.51 -17.57
N GLU A 634 -44.62 4.36 -17.75
CA GLU A 634 -43.79 4.40 -18.96
C GLU A 634 -42.53 3.52 -18.87
N PHE A 635 -41.90 3.43 -17.70
CA PHE A 635 -40.59 2.79 -17.50
C PHE A 635 -40.69 1.46 -16.75
N ARG A 636 -39.68 0.59 -16.89
CA ARG A 636 -39.63 -0.74 -16.25
C ARG A 636 -39.92 -0.70 -14.75
N ARG A 637 -39.27 0.24 -14.06
CA ARG A 637 -39.39 0.47 -12.62
C ARG A 637 -38.96 1.88 -12.29
N VAL A 638 -39.66 2.53 -11.38
CA VAL A 638 -39.27 3.85 -10.85
C VAL A 638 -39.11 3.74 -9.33
N THR A 639 -38.02 4.28 -8.80
CA THR A 639 -37.75 4.34 -7.36
C THR A 639 -37.44 5.78 -6.99
N LEU A 640 -38.36 6.41 -6.26
CA LEU A 640 -38.16 7.73 -5.68
C LEU A 640 -37.72 7.60 -4.23
N VAL A 641 -36.57 8.20 -3.91
CA VAL A 641 -35.98 8.22 -2.57
C VAL A 641 -35.99 9.65 -2.06
N HIS A 642 -36.59 9.89 -0.90
CA HIS A 642 -36.50 11.18 -0.22
C HIS A 642 -35.49 11.09 0.93
N ARG A 643 -34.45 11.92 0.89
CA ARG A 643 -33.49 12.03 2.01
C ARG A 643 -32.67 13.32 1.98
N ASP A 644 -32.75 14.06 3.08
CA ASP A 644 -31.91 15.22 3.33
C ASP A 644 -30.54 14.83 3.89
N PHE A 645 -29.50 15.53 3.44
CA PHE A 645 -28.11 15.35 3.91
C PHE A 645 -27.55 16.61 4.55
N GLY A 646 -28.31 17.72 4.59
CA GLY A 646 -28.00 18.91 5.38
C GLY A 646 -26.81 19.72 4.87
N LEU A 647 -26.51 19.62 3.57
CA LEU A 647 -25.40 20.38 2.99
C LEU A 647 -25.78 21.86 2.82
N GLN A 648 -25.26 22.70 3.73
CA GLN A 648 -25.31 24.16 3.63
C GLN A 648 -23.92 24.72 3.32
N LEU A 649 -23.82 25.46 2.21
CA LEU A 649 -22.59 26.14 1.78
C LEU A 649 -22.80 27.66 1.94
N ALA A 650 -21.85 28.32 2.60
CA ALA A 650 -21.88 29.78 2.81
C ALA A 650 -21.33 30.58 1.62
N GLY A 651 -20.85 29.91 0.57
CA GLY A 651 -20.15 30.51 -0.57
C GLY A 651 -20.29 29.69 -1.87
N PRO A 652 -19.64 30.12 -2.97
CA PRO A 652 -19.78 29.50 -4.28
C PRO A 652 -19.33 28.04 -4.31
N ARG A 653 -20.12 27.19 -4.98
CA ARG A 653 -19.92 25.72 -4.97
C ARG A 653 -18.61 25.23 -5.61
N TRP A 654 -17.89 26.09 -6.34
CA TRP A 654 -16.62 25.81 -7.03
C TRP A 654 -15.38 26.22 -6.22
N GLU A 655 -15.55 26.84 -5.05
CA GLU A 655 -14.43 27.27 -4.21
C GLU A 655 -13.65 26.06 -3.66
N GLN A 656 -12.32 26.16 -3.63
CA GLN A 656 -11.44 25.02 -3.30
C GLN A 656 -11.67 24.49 -1.88
N GLY A 657 -11.86 25.39 -0.91
CA GLY A 657 -12.04 25.05 0.50
C GLY A 657 -13.37 24.36 0.83
N VAL A 658 -14.33 24.33 -0.10
CA VAL A 658 -15.60 23.62 0.10
C VAL A 658 -15.68 22.28 -0.64
N GLN A 659 -14.73 21.97 -1.54
CA GLN A 659 -14.81 20.79 -2.41
C GLN A 659 -14.83 19.48 -1.64
N ARG A 660 -14.00 19.30 -0.60
CA ARG A 660 -13.99 18.06 0.20
C ARG A 660 -15.34 17.80 0.86
N ARG A 661 -15.89 18.79 1.57
CA ARG A 661 -17.17 18.68 2.27
C ARG A 661 -18.32 18.43 1.29
N ARG A 662 -18.37 19.20 0.19
CA ARG A 662 -19.39 19.06 -0.85
C ARG A 662 -19.35 17.66 -1.50
N ARG A 663 -18.17 17.22 -1.98
CA ARG A 663 -18.00 15.93 -2.66
C ARG A 663 -18.20 14.74 -1.72
N SER A 664 -17.87 14.89 -0.43
CA SER A 664 -18.20 13.89 0.60
C SER A 664 -19.72 13.69 0.75
N VAL A 665 -20.51 14.77 0.78
CA VAL A 665 -21.97 14.65 0.83
C VAL A 665 -22.53 14.10 -0.47
N LEU A 666 -22.04 14.56 -1.62
CA LEU A 666 -22.48 14.04 -2.93
C LEU A 666 -22.23 12.54 -3.06
N ALA A 667 -21.07 12.05 -2.61
CA ALA A 667 -20.76 10.63 -2.55
C ALA A 667 -21.76 9.85 -1.67
N LYS A 668 -22.16 10.39 -0.51
CA LYS A 668 -23.18 9.78 0.36
C LYS A 668 -24.56 9.76 -0.32
N VAL A 669 -24.93 10.82 -1.04
CA VAL A 669 -26.17 10.89 -1.81
C VAL A 669 -26.18 9.81 -2.90
N ARG A 670 -25.12 9.73 -3.72
CA ARG A 670 -24.97 8.71 -4.78
C ARG A 670 -25.04 7.29 -4.19
N ASN A 671 -24.25 7.00 -3.17
CA ASN A 671 -24.25 5.67 -2.54
C ASN A 671 -25.62 5.31 -1.92
N HIS A 672 -26.32 6.28 -1.33
CA HIS A 672 -27.64 6.03 -0.76
C HIS A 672 -28.68 5.75 -1.84
N LEU A 673 -28.68 6.51 -2.93
CA LEU A 673 -29.55 6.30 -4.07
C LEU A 673 -29.28 4.92 -4.70
N LEU A 674 -28.02 4.61 -4.99
CA LEU A 674 -27.60 3.32 -5.54
C LEU A 674 -28.11 2.15 -4.68
N ALA A 675 -27.86 2.20 -3.37
CA ALA A 675 -28.25 1.14 -2.45
C ALA A 675 -29.78 0.95 -2.30
N ARG A 676 -30.57 1.96 -2.66
CA ARG A 676 -32.05 1.89 -2.59
C ARG A 676 -32.70 1.56 -3.91
N ALA A 677 -32.08 1.96 -5.02
CA ALA A 677 -32.65 1.81 -6.34
C ALA A 677 -32.09 0.60 -7.11
N LEU A 678 -30.87 0.14 -6.86
CA LEU A 678 -30.31 -1.02 -7.59
C LEU A 678 -31.00 -2.33 -7.20
N ALA A 679 -31.53 -3.06 -8.20
CA ALA A 679 -32.14 -4.36 -8.03
C ALA A 679 -31.47 -5.38 -8.95
N ASP A 680 -32.16 -5.83 -9.99
CA ASP A 680 -31.74 -6.86 -10.94
C ASP A 680 -31.19 -6.28 -12.25
N GLU A 681 -30.95 -4.97 -12.33
CA GLU A 681 -30.37 -4.35 -13.51
C GLU A 681 -28.91 -4.81 -13.72
N GLU A 682 -28.51 -4.94 -14.98
CA GLU A 682 -27.15 -5.36 -15.35
C GLU A 682 -26.19 -4.16 -15.44
N TRP A 683 -26.73 -2.97 -15.70
CA TRP A 683 -25.97 -1.74 -15.86
C TRP A 683 -26.59 -0.59 -15.08
N VAL A 684 -25.73 0.31 -14.60
CA VAL A 684 -26.11 1.55 -13.92
C VAL A 684 -25.59 2.72 -14.74
N LEU A 685 -26.48 3.58 -15.21
CA LEU A 685 -26.17 4.84 -15.86
C LEU A 685 -26.42 5.99 -14.88
N TRP A 686 -25.36 6.61 -14.39
CA TRP A 686 -25.47 7.91 -13.73
C TRP A 686 -25.73 8.97 -14.78
N LEU A 687 -26.73 9.82 -14.58
CA LEU A 687 -27.05 10.92 -15.48
C LEU A 687 -27.58 12.10 -14.67
N ASP A 688 -26.89 13.24 -14.73
CA ASP A 688 -27.31 14.45 -14.03
C ASP A 688 -28.54 15.10 -14.72
N VAL A 689 -29.40 15.72 -13.91
CA VAL A 689 -30.67 16.32 -14.39
C VAL A 689 -30.45 17.55 -15.28
N ASP A 690 -29.33 18.25 -15.11
CA ASP A 690 -28.98 19.48 -15.82
C ASP A 690 -28.20 19.23 -17.14
N VAL A 691 -28.05 17.97 -17.55
CA VAL A 691 -27.58 17.62 -18.90
C VAL A 691 -28.66 17.95 -19.93
N THR A 692 -28.37 18.86 -20.85
CA THR A 692 -29.34 19.42 -21.81
C THR A 692 -29.29 18.81 -23.20
N GLY A 693 -28.26 18.01 -23.52
CA GLY A 693 -28.15 17.36 -24.82
C GLY A 693 -27.32 16.09 -24.77
N TYR A 694 -27.76 15.07 -25.50
CA TYR A 694 -27.04 13.83 -25.80
C TYR A 694 -27.73 13.16 -26.98
N PRO A 695 -27.02 12.32 -27.77
CA PRO A 695 -27.65 11.63 -28.88
C PRO A 695 -28.64 10.57 -28.37
N ALA A 696 -29.69 10.29 -29.14
CA ALA A 696 -30.71 9.30 -28.79
C ALA A 696 -30.13 7.90 -28.55
N ASP A 697 -29.04 7.55 -29.25
CA ASP A 697 -28.36 6.26 -29.13
C ASP A 697 -27.26 6.22 -28.05
N LEU A 698 -27.29 7.16 -27.08
CA LEU A 698 -26.31 7.27 -25.99
C LEU A 698 -26.07 5.93 -25.29
N VAL A 699 -27.14 5.25 -24.85
CA VAL A 699 -27.04 3.99 -24.09
C VAL A 699 -26.39 2.90 -24.94
N GLN A 700 -26.78 2.79 -26.21
CA GLN A 700 -26.26 1.80 -27.14
C GLN A 700 -24.78 2.03 -27.43
N ARG A 701 -24.34 3.29 -27.59
CA ARG A 701 -22.92 3.61 -27.80
C ARG A 701 -22.08 3.32 -26.55
N LEU A 702 -22.60 3.62 -25.36
CA LEU A 702 -21.90 3.30 -24.10
C LEU A 702 -21.79 1.78 -23.88
N LEU A 703 -22.87 1.02 -24.09
CA LEU A 703 -22.84 -0.45 -24.03
C LEU A 703 -21.95 -1.05 -25.14
N GLY A 704 -22.00 -0.47 -26.34
CA GLY A 704 -21.24 -0.87 -27.51
C GLY A 704 -19.72 -0.73 -27.35
N ALA A 705 -19.25 0.06 -26.37
CA ALA A 705 -17.84 0.13 -26.02
C ALA A 705 -17.30 -1.17 -25.41
N ARG A 706 -18.18 -2.06 -24.90
CA ARG A 706 -17.85 -3.35 -24.29
C ARG A 706 -16.80 -3.24 -23.17
N LYS A 707 -16.98 -2.27 -22.28
CA LYS A 707 -16.16 -2.03 -21.09
C LYS A 707 -17.05 -1.80 -19.88
N ASP A 708 -16.50 -2.07 -18.70
CA ASP A 708 -17.29 -2.17 -17.47
C ASP A 708 -17.61 -0.80 -16.88
N ILE A 709 -16.76 0.20 -17.14
CA ILE A 709 -16.95 1.59 -16.73
C ILE A 709 -16.66 2.48 -17.93
N VAL A 710 -17.68 3.19 -18.43
CA VAL A 710 -17.60 4.02 -19.64
C VAL A 710 -18.22 5.39 -19.41
N VAL A 711 -17.46 6.44 -19.75
CA VAL A 711 -17.87 7.84 -19.63
C VAL A 711 -17.90 8.51 -21.01
N PRO A 712 -18.99 9.19 -21.41
CA PRO A 712 -18.98 10.06 -22.58
C PRO A 712 -18.25 11.37 -22.26
N HIS A 713 -17.94 12.15 -23.29
CA HIS A 713 -17.38 13.48 -23.13
C HIS A 713 -18.46 14.50 -22.73
N CYS A 714 -18.45 14.94 -21.47
CA CYS A 714 -19.28 16.06 -21.03
C CYS A 714 -18.66 17.41 -21.44
N ALA A 715 -19.25 18.08 -22.42
CA ALA A 715 -18.80 19.37 -22.94
C ALA A 715 -19.77 20.50 -22.59
N THR A 716 -19.29 21.75 -22.58
CA THR A 716 -20.14 22.92 -22.27
C THR A 716 -21.13 23.28 -23.39
N ALA A 717 -20.83 22.83 -24.60
CA ALA A 717 -21.60 22.95 -25.83
C ALA A 717 -21.07 21.87 -26.82
N PRO A 718 -21.81 21.50 -27.88
CA PRO A 718 -21.29 20.60 -28.90
C PRO A 718 -19.94 21.08 -29.46
N GLY A 719 -18.92 20.22 -29.44
CA GLY A 719 -17.55 20.56 -29.84
C GLY A 719 -16.82 21.53 -28.89
N GLY A 720 -17.47 21.98 -27.81
CA GLY A 720 -16.96 22.94 -26.84
C GLY A 720 -15.98 22.34 -25.82
N PRO A 721 -15.51 23.14 -24.85
CA PRO A 721 -14.57 22.66 -23.85
C PRO A 721 -15.16 21.62 -22.89
N THR A 722 -14.31 20.77 -22.31
CA THR A 722 -14.72 19.80 -21.29
C THR A 722 -15.29 20.52 -20.06
N TYR A 723 -16.52 20.18 -19.67
CA TYR A 723 -17.19 20.65 -18.46
C TYR A 723 -16.79 19.80 -17.25
N ASP A 724 -16.89 18.48 -17.37
CA ASP A 724 -16.57 17.55 -16.27
C ASP A 724 -15.07 17.24 -16.22
N LEU A 725 -14.35 18.07 -15.48
CA LEU A 725 -12.90 17.97 -15.29
C LEU A 725 -12.48 16.84 -14.34
N ASN A 726 -13.41 16.05 -13.81
CA ASN A 726 -13.06 14.84 -13.05
C ASN A 726 -12.69 13.67 -13.98
N THR A 727 -13.01 13.77 -15.27
CA THR A 727 -12.56 12.81 -16.28
C THR A 727 -11.25 13.26 -16.91
N PHE A 728 -10.16 12.53 -16.69
CA PHE A 728 -8.86 12.88 -17.24
C PHE A 728 -7.95 11.67 -17.45
N VAL A 729 -6.95 11.88 -18.31
CA VAL A 729 -5.77 11.02 -18.45
C VAL A 729 -4.57 11.76 -17.84
N LEU A 730 -3.76 11.07 -17.04
CA LEU A 730 -2.51 11.61 -16.53
C LEU A 730 -1.50 11.76 -17.67
N LYS A 731 -0.85 12.93 -17.74
CA LYS A 731 0.19 13.19 -18.74
C LYS A 731 1.42 12.31 -18.47
N PRO A 732 2.19 11.93 -19.50
CA PRO A 732 3.49 11.30 -19.29
C PRO A 732 4.36 12.13 -18.34
N GLY A 733 4.99 11.49 -17.36
CA GLY A 733 5.75 12.17 -16.31
C GLY A 733 4.90 12.80 -15.19
N ALA A 734 3.57 12.60 -15.18
CA ALA A 734 2.71 13.01 -14.08
C ALA A 734 3.23 12.51 -12.73
N GLY A 735 3.75 11.28 -12.63
CA GLY A 735 4.28 10.72 -11.38
C GLY A 735 5.50 11.45 -10.80
N THR A 736 6.15 12.33 -11.56
CA THR A 736 7.28 13.15 -11.07
C THR A 736 6.90 14.60 -10.81
N LEU A 737 5.63 14.97 -11.03
CA LEU A 737 5.14 16.30 -10.71
C LEU A 737 4.92 16.46 -9.21
N ASP A 738 5.22 17.65 -8.71
CA ASP A 738 4.93 18.06 -7.34
C ASP A 738 3.41 18.31 -7.19
N TRP A 739 2.67 17.21 -6.96
CA TRP A 739 1.23 17.23 -6.73
C TRP A 739 0.84 17.81 -5.38
N ASP A 740 1.75 17.78 -4.40
CA ASP A 740 1.51 18.23 -3.02
C ASP A 740 1.11 19.71 -2.97
N ARG A 741 1.66 20.52 -3.89
CA ARG A 741 1.24 21.93 -4.07
C ARG A 741 -0.25 22.12 -4.31
N TRP A 742 -0.92 21.10 -4.84
CA TRP A 742 -2.32 21.12 -5.21
C TRP A 742 -3.20 20.24 -4.32
N LEU A 743 -2.63 19.60 -3.30
CA LEU A 743 -3.38 18.86 -2.30
C LEU A 743 -4.10 19.84 -1.36
N ARG A 744 -5.43 19.72 -1.24
CA ARG A 744 -6.26 20.58 -0.40
C ARG A 744 -7.26 19.71 0.34
N ASP A 745 -7.21 19.75 1.67
CA ASP A 745 -8.04 18.92 2.56
C ASP A 745 -8.03 17.42 2.18
N GLY A 746 -6.86 16.91 1.76
CA GLY A 746 -6.66 15.51 1.39
C GLY A 746 -7.13 15.13 -0.02
N ILE A 747 -7.61 16.06 -0.84
CA ILE A 747 -7.99 15.80 -2.24
C ILE A 747 -7.16 16.65 -3.21
N LEU A 748 -6.79 16.08 -4.36
CA LEU A 748 -6.04 16.78 -5.39
C LEU A 748 -6.93 17.78 -6.14
N GLN A 749 -6.58 19.06 -6.09
CA GLN A 749 -7.26 20.16 -6.76
C GLN A 749 -6.28 20.97 -7.65
N PRO A 750 -5.63 20.33 -8.64
CA PRO A 750 -4.68 21.01 -9.52
C PRO A 750 -5.39 21.99 -10.46
N PRO A 751 -4.70 23.04 -10.94
CA PRO A 751 -5.25 23.90 -11.97
C PRO A 751 -5.45 23.08 -13.26
N ARG A 752 -6.46 23.45 -14.03
CA ARG A 752 -6.78 22.78 -15.30
C ARG A 752 -5.53 22.67 -16.17
N GLY A 753 -5.19 21.43 -16.54
CA GLY A 753 -4.12 21.09 -17.47
C GLY A 753 -2.78 20.73 -16.78
N PHE A 754 -2.65 20.94 -15.47
CA PHE A 754 -1.48 20.50 -14.71
C PHE A 754 -1.50 18.99 -14.52
N GLY A 755 -0.56 18.30 -15.18
CA GLY A 755 -0.42 16.84 -15.13
C GLY A 755 -1.61 16.03 -15.68
N ARG A 756 -2.68 16.68 -16.14
CA ARG A 756 -3.92 16.07 -16.64
C ARG A 756 -4.20 16.52 -18.07
N THR A 757 -4.68 15.59 -18.90
CA THR A 757 -5.23 15.79 -20.24
C THR A 757 -6.72 15.48 -20.21
N TYR A 758 -7.55 16.39 -20.74
CA TYR A 758 -9.01 16.26 -20.72
C TYR A 758 -9.57 15.78 -22.06
N LEU A 759 -10.84 15.36 -22.07
CA LEU A 759 -11.45 14.73 -23.23
C LEU A 759 -11.53 15.65 -24.47
N GLU A 760 -11.62 16.97 -24.29
CA GLU A 760 -11.55 17.94 -25.39
C GLU A 760 -10.26 17.83 -26.20
N GLU A 761 -9.14 17.48 -25.55
CA GLU A 761 -7.83 17.35 -26.18
C GLU A 761 -7.71 16.01 -26.92
N LEU A 762 -8.55 15.03 -26.58
CA LEU A 762 -8.55 13.66 -27.10
C LEU A 762 -9.58 13.47 -28.24
N ARG A 763 -10.57 14.35 -28.32
CA ARG A 763 -11.57 14.42 -29.39
C ARG A 763 -10.93 14.54 -30.77
N GLY A 764 -11.48 13.83 -31.76
CA GLY A 764 -11.03 13.87 -33.15
C GLY A 764 -9.69 13.17 -33.43
N ARG A 765 -9.06 12.52 -32.45
CA ARG A 765 -7.78 11.81 -32.62
C ARG A 765 -7.90 10.37 -33.14
N GLY A 766 -9.08 9.98 -33.63
CA GLY A 766 -9.31 8.72 -34.36
C GLY A 766 -9.21 7.43 -33.54
N ARG A 767 -9.25 7.51 -32.20
CA ARG A 767 -9.13 6.33 -31.32
C ARG A 767 -10.45 5.77 -30.77
N GLY A 768 -11.58 6.48 -30.91
CA GLY A 768 -12.93 6.04 -30.53
C GLY A 768 -13.15 5.86 -29.02
N LEU A 769 -12.34 5.02 -28.38
CA LEU A 769 -12.34 4.66 -26.97
C LEU A 769 -10.95 4.88 -26.36
N VAL A 770 -10.88 5.52 -25.19
CA VAL A 770 -9.63 5.90 -24.52
C VAL A 770 -9.68 5.46 -23.06
N ARG A 771 -8.63 4.81 -22.56
CA ARG A 771 -8.49 4.53 -21.12
C ARG A 771 -8.25 5.84 -20.37
N VAL A 772 -8.96 6.04 -19.28
CA VAL A 772 -8.83 7.23 -18.42
C VAL A 772 -8.42 6.83 -17.00
N ASP A 773 -7.67 7.71 -16.34
CA ASP A 773 -7.20 7.49 -14.96
C ASP A 773 -8.25 7.90 -13.93
N SER A 774 -9.24 8.68 -14.36
CA SER A 774 -10.35 9.13 -13.52
C SER A 774 -11.60 9.39 -14.35
N VAL A 775 -12.78 9.32 -13.72
CA VAL A 775 -14.08 9.58 -14.33
C VAL A 775 -14.88 10.65 -13.60
N GLY A 776 -15.73 11.29 -14.38
CA GLY A 776 -16.75 12.22 -13.95
C GLY A 776 -18.08 11.56 -13.63
N GLY A 777 -18.98 12.35 -13.07
CA GLY A 777 -20.28 11.90 -12.56
C GLY A 777 -21.48 12.38 -13.36
N THR A 778 -21.28 13.29 -14.32
CA THR A 778 -22.35 13.93 -15.10
C THR A 778 -23.11 12.95 -15.98
N ALA A 779 -22.38 12.03 -16.61
CA ALA A 779 -22.91 10.86 -17.29
C ALA A 779 -21.88 9.73 -17.14
N LEU A 780 -22.23 8.58 -16.58
CA LEU A 780 -21.28 7.48 -16.33
C LEU A 780 -22.01 6.14 -16.33
N LEU A 781 -21.63 5.25 -17.24
CA LEU A 781 -22.14 3.88 -17.30
C LEU A 781 -21.19 2.95 -16.51
N VAL A 782 -21.75 2.16 -15.60
CA VAL A 782 -21.03 1.19 -14.75
C VAL A 782 -21.75 -0.15 -14.78
N ARG A 783 -21.02 -1.26 -14.93
CA ARG A 783 -21.57 -2.61 -14.78
C ARG A 783 -22.07 -2.79 -13.35
N ALA A 784 -23.33 -3.18 -13.19
CA ALA A 784 -23.98 -3.24 -11.88
C ALA A 784 -23.32 -4.22 -10.90
N GLU A 785 -22.70 -5.30 -11.42
CA GLU A 785 -21.97 -6.28 -10.62
C GLU A 785 -20.83 -5.64 -9.81
N LEU A 786 -20.10 -4.68 -10.37
CA LEU A 786 -19.05 -3.96 -9.64
C LEU A 786 -19.60 -3.23 -8.41
N HIS A 787 -20.78 -2.63 -8.54
CA HIS A 787 -21.46 -2.00 -7.41
C HIS A 787 -21.91 -3.02 -6.36
N ARG A 788 -22.32 -4.23 -6.78
CA ARG A 788 -22.65 -5.33 -5.86
C ARG A 788 -21.41 -5.87 -5.14
N ASP A 789 -20.26 -5.84 -5.80
CA ASP A 789 -18.95 -6.25 -5.27
C ASP A 789 -18.29 -5.18 -4.39
N GLY A 790 -18.95 -4.04 -4.19
CA GLY A 790 -18.51 -3.00 -3.25
C GLY A 790 -17.92 -1.74 -3.89
N LEU A 791 -17.93 -1.62 -5.23
CA LEU A 791 -17.56 -0.37 -5.90
C LEU A 791 -18.55 0.72 -5.50
N THR A 792 -18.06 1.77 -4.86
CA THR A 792 -18.90 2.88 -4.37
C THR A 792 -18.20 4.21 -4.62
N PHE A 793 -18.91 5.32 -4.39
CA PHE A 793 -18.32 6.65 -4.38
C PHE A 793 -17.75 6.90 -2.97
N PRO A 794 -16.43 6.92 -2.76
CA PRO A 794 -15.89 7.11 -1.42
C PRO A 794 -16.23 8.52 -0.91
N SER A 795 -16.87 8.59 0.26
CA SER A 795 -17.21 9.85 0.91
C SER A 795 -16.05 10.48 1.69
N PHE A 796 -14.85 9.92 1.55
CA PHE A 796 -13.60 10.34 2.17
C PHE A 796 -12.48 10.27 1.13
N PRO A 797 -11.34 10.96 1.33
CA PRO A 797 -10.24 10.87 0.39
C PRO A 797 -9.71 9.43 0.25
N TYR A 798 -9.65 8.95 -0.98
CA TYR A 798 -9.15 7.63 -1.37
C TYR A 798 -8.07 7.84 -2.43
N ARG A 799 -6.81 7.52 -2.10
CA ARG A 799 -5.62 7.85 -2.92
C ARG A 799 -5.59 9.32 -3.36
N GLN A 800 -5.90 10.23 -2.44
CA GLN A 800 -5.99 11.68 -2.69
C GLN A 800 -7.07 12.10 -3.71
N PHE A 801 -7.98 11.19 -4.07
CA PHE A 801 -9.19 11.45 -4.86
C PHE A 801 -10.45 11.32 -3.98
N ILE A 802 -11.61 11.76 -4.45
CA ILE A 802 -12.88 11.61 -3.70
C ILE A 802 -14.05 11.45 -4.68
N GLU A 803 -15.15 10.85 -4.22
CA GLU A 803 -16.39 10.74 -5.00
C GLU A 803 -16.15 10.07 -6.36
N THR A 804 -16.33 10.72 -7.52
CA THR A 804 -16.15 10.04 -8.83
C THR A 804 -14.69 9.72 -9.17
N GLU A 805 -13.76 10.61 -8.83
CA GLU A 805 -12.32 10.33 -9.00
C GLU A 805 -11.89 9.20 -8.05
N GLY A 806 -12.47 9.18 -6.84
CA GLY A 806 -12.25 8.10 -5.87
C GLY A 806 -12.85 6.77 -6.30
N LEU A 807 -14.01 6.78 -6.98
CA LEU A 807 -14.61 5.59 -7.58
C LEU A 807 -13.68 5.01 -8.66
N ALA A 808 -13.08 5.85 -9.51
CA ALA A 808 -12.11 5.37 -10.51
C ALA A 808 -10.88 4.73 -9.86
N ALA A 809 -10.37 5.31 -8.77
CA ALA A 809 -9.26 4.75 -8.01
C ALA A 809 -9.64 3.44 -7.30
N MET A 810 -10.85 3.33 -6.76
CA MET A 810 -11.37 2.08 -6.19
C MET A 810 -11.59 1.01 -7.25
N ALA A 811 -12.13 1.37 -8.43
CA ALA A 811 -12.29 0.45 -9.54
C ALA A 811 -10.95 -0.14 -9.96
N LEU A 812 -9.89 0.69 -10.02
CA LEU A 812 -8.54 0.22 -10.32
C LEU A 812 -8.04 -0.78 -9.26
N ASP A 813 -8.29 -0.52 -7.98
CA ASP A 813 -7.93 -1.43 -6.88
C ASP A 813 -8.75 -2.73 -6.87
N MET A 814 -9.95 -2.70 -7.46
CA MET A 814 -10.80 -3.86 -7.75
C MET A 814 -10.43 -4.57 -9.07
N GLY A 815 -9.35 -4.14 -9.75
CA GLY A 815 -8.90 -4.74 -11.00
C GLY A 815 -9.70 -4.33 -12.24
N THR A 816 -10.48 -3.24 -12.18
CA THR A 816 -11.29 -2.74 -13.30
C THR A 816 -10.82 -1.38 -13.79
N ALA A 817 -10.62 -1.21 -15.10
CA ALA A 817 -10.23 0.07 -15.69
C ALA A 817 -11.41 0.93 -16.14
N CYS A 818 -11.24 2.25 -16.08
CA CYS A 818 -12.20 3.22 -16.60
C CYS A 818 -11.88 3.64 -18.05
N TRP A 819 -12.92 3.86 -18.85
CA TRP A 819 -12.81 4.20 -20.27
C TRP A 819 -13.69 5.39 -20.63
N ALA A 820 -13.25 6.17 -21.60
CA ALA A 820 -13.98 7.30 -22.13
C ALA A 820 -14.19 7.19 -23.64
N LEU A 821 -15.29 7.76 -24.14
CA LEU A 821 -15.57 7.97 -25.56
C LEU A 821 -15.45 9.48 -25.84
N PRO A 822 -14.28 10.01 -26.26
CA PRO A 822 -14.06 11.45 -26.41
C PRO A 822 -14.94 12.13 -27.48
N ASP A 823 -15.39 11.34 -28.46
CA ASP A 823 -16.21 11.78 -29.59
C ASP A 823 -17.73 11.59 -29.34
N LEU A 824 -18.11 10.92 -28.24
CA LEU A 824 -19.51 10.82 -27.81
C LEU A 824 -19.79 11.92 -26.80
N GLU A 825 -20.51 12.96 -27.20
CA GLU A 825 -20.72 14.13 -26.36
C GLU A 825 -22.05 14.11 -25.62
N VAL A 826 -22.00 14.53 -24.35
CA VAL A 826 -23.16 15.02 -23.59
C VAL A 826 -22.94 16.49 -23.26
N VAL A 827 -24.00 17.29 -23.28
CA VAL A 827 -23.93 18.75 -23.18
C VAL A 827 -24.46 19.20 -21.84
N HIS A 828 -23.63 19.93 -21.10
CA HIS A 828 -24.01 20.63 -19.88
C HIS A 828 -23.70 22.13 -20.05
N PRO A 829 -24.70 23.03 -20.12
CA PRO A 829 -24.46 24.44 -20.39
C PRO A 829 -23.68 25.12 -19.26
N HIS A 830 -22.78 26.05 -19.61
CA HIS A 830 -21.94 26.76 -18.66
C HIS A 830 -22.77 27.69 -17.74
N HIS A 831 -22.37 27.85 -16.47
CA HIS A 831 -22.95 28.83 -15.54
C HIS A 831 -22.87 30.24 -16.14
N GLY A 832 -24.00 30.73 -16.66
CA GLY A 832 -24.10 31.99 -17.41
C GLY A 832 -25.09 31.96 -18.58
N ALA A 833 -25.50 30.77 -19.06
CA ALA A 833 -26.64 30.66 -19.96
C ALA A 833 -27.93 31.01 -19.21
N PRO A 834 -28.88 31.76 -19.82
CA PRO A 834 -30.16 32.05 -19.18
C PRO A 834 -30.83 30.74 -18.78
N ARG A 835 -31.28 30.65 -17.52
CA ARG A 835 -32.12 29.53 -17.09
C ARG A 835 -33.32 29.47 -18.04
N PRO A 836 -33.68 28.29 -18.58
CA PRO A 836 -34.92 28.18 -19.34
C PRO A 836 -36.06 28.70 -18.45
N GLU A 837 -36.90 29.59 -18.97
CA GLU A 837 -38.09 30.04 -18.25
C GLU A 837 -38.93 28.80 -17.89
N PRO A 838 -39.56 28.77 -16.69
CA PRO A 838 -40.38 27.64 -16.29
C PRO A 838 -41.47 27.44 -17.35
N ALA A 839 -41.38 26.34 -18.09
CA ALA A 839 -42.38 25.97 -19.07
C ALA A 839 -43.69 25.67 -18.32
N THR A 840 -44.71 26.51 -18.54
CA THR A 840 -46.08 26.19 -18.16
C THR A 840 -46.46 24.89 -18.87
N LEU A 841 -46.65 23.81 -18.12
CA LEU A 841 -47.21 22.56 -18.63
C LEU A 841 -48.58 22.87 -19.25
N ALA A 842 -48.63 22.90 -20.57
CA ALA A 842 -49.88 22.97 -21.31
C ALA A 842 -50.61 21.62 -21.11
N VAL A 843 -51.57 21.62 -20.20
CA VAL A 843 -52.54 20.53 -20.05
C VAL A 843 -53.37 20.50 -21.33
N THR A 844 -53.01 19.59 -22.23
CA THR A 844 -53.91 19.22 -23.33
C THR A 844 -54.93 18.25 -22.75
N HIS A 845 -56.08 18.78 -22.33
CA HIS A 845 -57.28 17.97 -22.21
C HIS A 845 -57.75 17.62 -23.63
N SER A 846 -57.54 16.37 -24.05
CA SER A 846 -58.32 15.79 -25.15
C SER A 846 -59.65 15.31 -24.59
N GLU A 847 -60.75 15.93 -25.05
CA GLU A 847 -62.09 15.30 -25.06
C GLU A 847 -62.11 14.05 -25.94
#